data_AF-A0A6C0CAD0-F1
#
_entry.id   AF-A0A6C0CAD0-F1
#
_cell.length_a   1.000
_cell.length_b   1.000
_cell.length_c   1.000
_cell.angle_alpha   90.00
_cell.angle_beta   90.00
_cell.angle_gamma   90.00
#
_symmetry.space_group_name_H-M   'P 1'
#
loop_
_entity.id
_entity.type
_entity.pdbx_description
1 polymer ?
#
loop_
_entity_poly.entity_id
_entity_poly.type
_entity_poly.pdbx_seq_one_letter_code
_entity_poly.pdbx_strand_id
1 'polypeptide(L)'
;MNNSEYIFYPALDSHGYDSMFVGKKSIDDLKHICDSSNEYMGFNTLGFIKFSINCELHPSKYFGTDDGLYVKKRTDAVTFNDYDFFPGLDSRGNDVQYVNPNNIYHLKNQADRTGCAGFNTLGFLKSKMADVLHATNAEHGLYVRKRHNKFRVKLLCNWCTSDELCKDWNRMSQGDYKWNDIEITAGNNADFFVIVNKPLSDNEYYVPDRTIIIRMEPWCYDDKCNWGVKTWGKWARPDDAKFLQVRYHERYLNTTFWQLATTYSQFKSMEHISKNQVISSICSSKYYDPGHILRIDFLKFVEAKNDEDVKIHVYNHDNHHNFKNYMGPHPHNNKDAAIMPYKYYFMMENNAEHNFVTEKIWESLICECLCFYWGCPNLSDWIDPRSYILLDVDDFEKSYQIMRNAIITDEWSKRLPYIKREKQRVLDYYNFFPTLERTLKNEFKFTYNPSDLDVKYNKYFHQTINKKINNGCFIHTYAAEINLLLETIEKIIVNSLIDDFDYVYIINIGCKNYSLMCDVIWQDKIVMINYSEDVALTEIASFDLIHLFCQKNEDCKVMFLNTNKYCDNIIDMYDTCSKLLCAHNFVGYENAWLARCDNIKMIGLKDRNIFTVDSIGSYLTYDEKVRIKCVNLVRRPDRKKMVMEQLMREDLLEHTDFFEAVDGQNLEATDEIKELFAGNDFKSRKGVIGCALSHCKLWRQLVSDDTYDRYLILEDDIEIAQNFVLKMNLVIEKMKDVEWDIIYFGYHDTKQMNEDRVITIKEYDTNQNIGGTFGYLVTKAGAKKFLNFISDNGIRHGIDYLMFHYHREMNLKQFQVMPQLIVSEYVASSKAVDSDIQYDASSLF
;
A
#
# COMPACT_ATOMS: atom_id res chain seq x y z
N MET A 1 -17.71 -28.62 -57.63
CA MET A 1 -16.75 -29.58 -57.05
C MET A 1 -15.40 -28.88 -56.91
N ASN A 2 -14.75 -29.07 -55.76
CA ASN A 2 -13.43 -28.59 -55.30
C ASN A 2 -13.23 -27.09 -55.03
N ASN A 3 -13.62 -26.68 -53.81
CA ASN A 3 -12.96 -25.57 -53.11
C ASN A 3 -12.68 -26.00 -51.65
N SER A 4 -11.84 -27.03 -51.46
CA SER A 4 -11.46 -27.47 -50.11
C SER A 4 -10.28 -26.63 -49.58
N GLU A 5 -10.47 -25.97 -48.44
CA GLU A 5 -9.45 -25.25 -47.66
C GLU A 5 -8.39 -26.19 -47.05
N TYR A 6 -8.61 -27.49 -47.18
CA TYR A 6 -7.72 -28.56 -46.74
C TYR A 6 -7.17 -29.36 -47.93
N ILE A 7 -5.91 -29.76 -47.81
CA ILE A 7 -5.21 -30.76 -48.62
C ILE A 7 -5.31 -32.10 -47.89
N PHE A 8 -5.78 -33.13 -48.58
CA PHE A 8 -5.84 -34.49 -48.02
C PHE A 8 -4.66 -35.33 -48.52
N TYR A 9 -3.95 -35.97 -47.59
CA TYR A 9 -2.87 -36.90 -47.84
C TYR A 9 -3.33 -38.33 -47.47
N PRO A 10 -3.73 -39.15 -48.46
CA PRO A 10 -4.27 -40.47 -48.21
C PRO A 10 -3.19 -41.41 -47.67
N ALA A 11 -3.56 -42.25 -46.69
CA ALA A 11 -2.71 -43.24 -46.03
C ALA A 11 -1.45 -42.69 -45.33
N LEU A 12 -1.24 -41.38 -45.30
CA LEU A 12 -0.06 -40.71 -44.74
C LEU A 12 -0.42 -39.91 -43.50
N ASP A 13 0.44 -39.97 -42.48
CA ASP A 13 0.32 -39.22 -41.23
C ASP A 13 1.59 -38.40 -40.94
N SER A 14 1.42 -37.37 -40.11
CA SER A 14 2.50 -36.62 -39.48
C SER A 14 2.69 -37.12 -38.05
N HIS A 15 3.79 -37.81 -37.78
CA HIS A 15 4.06 -38.34 -36.44
C HIS A 15 4.34 -37.22 -35.43
N GLY A 16 3.66 -37.25 -34.28
CA GLY A 16 3.78 -36.24 -33.22
C GLY A 16 3.03 -34.93 -33.51
N TYR A 17 3.29 -33.91 -32.68
CA TYR A 17 2.65 -32.59 -32.73
C TYR A 17 1.12 -32.61 -32.65
N ASP A 18 0.59 -33.64 -31.98
CA ASP A 18 -0.83 -33.77 -31.67
C ASP A 18 -1.18 -32.80 -30.54
N SER A 19 -2.06 -31.85 -30.82
CA SER A 19 -2.59 -30.94 -29.81
C SER A 19 -3.60 -31.63 -28.91
N MET A 20 -4.42 -32.51 -29.49
CA MET A 20 -5.45 -33.25 -28.77
C MET A 20 -5.96 -34.43 -29.62
N PHE A 21 -6.52 -35.41 -28.93
CA PHE A 21 -7.27 -36.50 -29.53
C PHE A 21 -8.76 -36.34 -29.20
N VAL A 22 -9.59 -36.18 -30.24
CA VAL A 22 -11.04 -35.96 -30.09
C VAL A 22 -11.88 -37.18 -30.46
N GLY A 23 -11.22 -38.32 -30.70
CA GLY A 23 -11.86 -39.55 -31.17
C GLY A 23 -12.31 -39.47 -32.63
N LYS A 24 -12.72 -40.62 -33.18
CA LYS A 24 -13.18 -40.72 -34.56
C LYS A 24 -14.51 -39.97 -34.71
N LYS A 25 -14.46 -38.81 -35.36
CA LYS A 25 -15.61 -37.94 -35.68
C LYS A 25 -15.79 -37.84 -37.20
N SER A 26 -16.88 -37.21 -37.65
CA SER A 26 -17.03 -36.90 -39.07
C SER A 26 -15.94 -35.94 -39.54
N ILE A 27 -15.58 -35.97 -40.83
CA ILE A 27 -14.55 -35.07 -41.37
C ILE A 27 -14.96 -33.60 -41.19
N ASP A 28 -16.24 -33.28 -41.29
CA ASP A 28 -16.70 -31.90 -41.13
C ASP A 28 -16.67 -31.44 -39.67
N ASP A 29 -16.92 -32.35 -38.70
CA ASP A 29 -16.68 -32.03 -37.28
C ASP A 29 -15.19 -31.82 -36.99
N LEU A 30 -14.32 -32.65 -37.57
CA LEU A 30 -12.87 -32.50 -37.41
C LEU A 30 -12.36 -31.21 -38.04
N LYS A 31 -12.89 -30.81 -39.20
CA LYS A 31 -12.65 -29.47 -39.77
C LYS A 31 -13.13 -28.39 -38.83
N HIS A 32 -14.37 -28.44 -38.34
CA HIS A 32 -14.88 -27.41 -37.42
C HIS A 32 -14.04 -27.29 -36.15
N ILE A 33 -13.57 -28.40 -35.59
CA ILE A 33 -12.65 -28.40 -34.43
C ILE A 33 -11.30 -27.81 -34.82
N CYS A 34 -10.74 -28.22 -35.96
CA CYS A 34 -9.47 -27.70 -36.45
C CYS A 34 -9.57 -26.21 -36.83
N ASP A 35 -10.70 -25.72 -37.32
CA ASP A 35 -10.97 -24.33 -37.68
C ASP A 35 -11.31 -23.45 -36.47
N SER A 36 -11.62 -24.05 -35.32
CA SER A 36 -11.86 -23.31 -34.07
C SER A 36 -10.64 -22.56 -33.55
N SER A 37 -9.44 -22.89 -34.04
CA SER A 37 -8.18 -22.21 -33.70
C SER A 37 -7.26 -22.08 -34.91
N ASN A 38 -6.61 -20.93 -35.02
CA ASN A 38 -5.55 -20.68 -36.01
C ASN A 38 -4.25 -21.42 -35.67
N GLU A 39 -4.13 -22.02 -34.48
CA GLU A 39 -2.99 -22.84 -34.08
C GLU A 39 -3.04 -24.25 -34.65
N TYR A 40 -4.20 -24.74 -35.09
CA TYR A 40 -4.32 -26.08 -35.66
C TYR A 40 -4.08 -26.03 -37.16
N MET A 41 -3.17 -26.88 -37.61
CA MET A 41 -2.69 -26.93 -38.99
C MET A 41 -3.30 -28.10 -39.78
N GLY A 42 -3.91 -29.04 -39.08
CA GLY A 42 -4.54 -30.19 -39.70
C GLY A 42 -5.02 -31.20 -38.68
N PHE A 43 -5.57 -32.29 -39.19
CA PHE A 43 -6.02 -33.42 -38.38
C PHE A 43 -5.94 -34.69 -39.20
N ASN A 44 -5.73 -35.83 -38.54
CA ASN A 44 -5.90 -37.12 -39.21
C ASN A 44 -7.32 -37.67 -39.00
N THR A 45 -7.73 -38.60 -39.86
CA THR A 45 -9.08 -39.20 -39.84
C THR A 45 -9.36 -40.06 -38.60
N LEU A 46 -8.34 -40.38 -37.80
CA LEU A 46 -8.52 -41.05 -36.50
C LEU A 46 -8.96 -40.07 -35.40
N GLY A 47 -8.85 -38.76 -35.64
CA GLY A 47 -9.29 -37.71 -34.70
C GLY A 47 -8.16 -37.07 -33.90
N PHE A 48 -6.91 -37.18 -34.34
CA PHE A 48 -5.81 -36.40 -33.77
C PHE A 48 -5.73 -35.04 -34.47
N ILE A 49 -5.93 -33.96 -33.71
CA ILE A 49 -5.77 -32.57 -34.17
C ILE A 49 -4.30 -32.18 -34.01
N LYS A 50 -3.70 -31.61 -35.05
CA LYS A 50 -2.26 -31.31 -35.09
C LYS A 50 -2.01 -29.81 -35.10
N PHE A 51 -1.14 -29.33 -34.20
CA PHE A 51 -0.72 -27.92 -34.19
C PHE A 51 0.47 -27.64 -35.12
N SER A 52 1.12 -28.70 -35.62
CA SER A 52 2.20 -28.64 -36.61
C SER A 52 2.16 -29.90 -37.49
N ILE A 53 2.62 -29.78 -38.74
CA ILE A 53 2.74 -30.89 -39.69
C ILE A 53 4.21 -31.10 -39.99
N ASN A 54 4.70 -32.34 -39.87
CA ASN A 54 6.08 -32.67 -40.20
C ASN A 54 6.32 -32.54 -41.72
N CYS A 55 7.54 -32.15 -42.11
CA CYS A 55 7.90 -32.02 -43.52
C CYS A 55 7.95 -33.38 -44.24
N GLU A 56 8.22 -34.45 -43.49
CA GLU A 56 8.15 -35.83 -43.98
C GLU A 56 6.91 -36.52 -43.41
N LEU A 57 5.98 -36.89 -44.31
CA LEU A 57 4.79 -37.67 -43.96
C LEU A 57 5.08 -39.16 -44.16
N HIS A 58 4.59 -39.99 -43.25
CA HIS A 58 4.84 -41.43 -43.27
C HIS A 58 3.54 -42.23 -43.29
N PRO A 59 3.51 -43.41 -43.93
CA PRO A 59 2.37 -44.30 -43.82
C PRO A 59 2.10 -44.69 -42.37
N SER A 60 0.84 -44.61 -41.95
CA SER A 60 0.44 -45.05 -40.61
C SER A 60 -0.13 -46.45 -40.65
N LYS A 61 0.43 -47.36 -39.83
CA LYS A 61 -0.09 -48.73 -39.68
C LYS A 61 -1.49 -48.80 -39.06
N TYR A 62 -2.00 -47.66 -38.58
CA TYR A 62 -3.32 -47.54 -37.96
C TYR A 62 -4.39 -47.02 -38.93
N PHE A 63 -4.02 -46.64 -40.16
CA PHE A 63 -4.95 -46.12 -41.16
C PHE A 63 -5.55 -47.24 -42.00
N GLY A 64 -6.87 -47.22 -42.15
CA GLY A 64 -7.60 -48.00 -43.16
C GLY A 64 -7.50 -47.39 -44.56
N THR A 65 -8.24 -47.96 -45.51
CA THR A 65 -8.20 -47.58 -46.94
C THR A 65 -8.63 -46.13 -47.22
N ASP A 66 -9.47 -45.56 -46.35
CA ASP A 66 -10.02 -44.20 -46.49
C ASP A 66 -9.43 -43.22 -45.47
N ASP A 67 -8.43 -43.66 -44.69
CA ASP A 67 -7.82 -42.86 -43.65
C ASP A 67 -6.61 -42.06 -44.18
N GLY A 68 -6.34 -40.92 -43.57
CA GLY A 68 -5.26 -40.02 -43.99
C GLY A 68 -5.20 -38.73 -43.18
N LEU A 69 -4.40 -37.79 -43.66
CA LEU A 69 -4.15 -36.51 -43.00
C LEU A 69 -4.75 -35.36 -43.81
N TYR A 70 -5.59 -34.54 -43.18
CA TYR A 70 -6.09 -33.28 -43.72
C TYR A 70 -5.25 -32.12 -43.18
N VAL A 71 -4.61 -31.36 -44.06
CA VAL A 71 -3.76 -30.21 -43.70
C VAL A 71 -4.36 -28.94 -44.29
N LYS A 72 -4.48 -27.86 -43.51
CA LYS A 72 -4.91 -26.56 -44.02
C LYS A 72 -3.96 -26.06 -45.10
N LYS A 73 -4.48 -25.53 -46.20
CA LYS A 73 -3.66 -24.84 -47.21
C LYS A 73 -2.95 -23.65 -46.56
N ARG A 74 -1.63 -23.53 -46.73
CA ARG A 74 -0.87 -22.35 -46.27
C ARG A 74 -1.40 -21.12 -47.00
N THR A 75 -1.87 -20.13 -46.24
CA THR A 75 -2.08 -18.77 -46.74
C THR A 75 -0.80 -17.95 -46.54
N ASP A 76 -0.63 -16.95 -47.40
CA ASP A 76 0.52 -16.04 -47.47
C ASP A 76 0.82 -15.34 -46.14
N ALA A 77 1.97 -14.64 -46.08
CA ALA A 77 2.48 -13.90 -44.93
C ALA A 77 1.36 -13.31 -44.03
N VAL A 78 1.26 -13.85 -42.81
CA VAL A 78 0.24 -13.45 -41.84
C VAL A 78 0.64 -12.11 -41.22
N THR A 79 -0.22 -11.11 -41.29
CA THR A 79 0.00 -9.83 -40.60
C THR A 79 -0.38 -9.96 -39.13
N PHE A 80 0.54 -9.63 -38.23
CA PHE A 80 0.26 -9.48 -36.81
C PHE A 80 0.23 -7.99 -36.45
N ASN A 81 -0.76 -7.56 -35.68
CA ASN A 81 -0.90 -6.13 -35.35
C ASN A 81 0.25 -5.59 -34.51
N ASP A 82 0.90 -6.45 -33.73
CA ASP A 82 1.99 -6.23 -32.79
C ASP A 82 3.39 -6.52 -33.37
N TYR A 83 3.49 -6.93 -34.65
CA TYR A 83 4.77 -7.13 -35.33
C TYR A 83 4.79 -6.43 -36.69
N ASP A 84 5.95 -5.90 -37.07
CA ASP A 84 6.27 -5.50 -38.43
C ASP A 84 6.87 -6.71 -39.15
N PHE A 85 6.30 -7.08 -40.30
CA PHE A 85 6.81 -8.17 -41.11
C PHE A 85 7.70 -7.64 -42.24
N PHE A 86 8.93 -8.15 -42.30
CA PHE A 86 9.93 -7.83 -43.29
C PHE A 86 10.16 -9.05 -44.20
N PRO A 87 9.49 -9.12 -45.37
CA PRO A 87 9.62 -10.26 -46.29
C PRO A 87 11.02 -10.30 -46.91
N GLY A 88 11.55 -11.51 -47.09
CA GLY A 88 12.87 -11.76 -47.69
C GLY A 88 14.04 -11.27 -46.84
N LEU A 89 13.81 -10.86 -45.58
CA LEU A 89 14.84 -10.37 -44.67
C LEU A 89 14.98 -11.27 -43.43
N ASP A 90 16.19 -11.31 -42.87
CA ASP A 90 16.53 -12.02 -41.64
C ASP A 90 17.51 -11.21 -40.77
N SER A 91 17.51 -11.48 -39.47
CA SER A 91 18.43 -10.92 -38.48
C SER A 91 19.37 -12.03 -38.00
N ARG A 92 20.66 -12.00 -38.40
CA ARG A 92 21.62 -13.06 -38.04
C ARG A 92 22.03 -12.99 -36.56
N GLY A 93 22.14 -14.16 -35.91
CA GLY A 93 22.53 -14.29 -34.50
C GLY A 93 21.48 -13.76 -33.52
N ASN A 94 21.88 -13.61 -32.25
CA ASN A 94 21.02 -13.22 -31.11
C ASN A 94 19.83 -14.18 -30.88
N ASP A 95 20.00 -15.46 -31.23
CA ASP A 95 18.96 -16.48 -31.15
C ASP A 95 18.69 -16.87 -29.69
N VAL A 96 17.46 -16.64 -29.23
CA VAL A 96 16.98 -17.05 -27.90
C VAL A 96 16.66 -18.53 -27.91
N GLN A 97 15.96 -18.96 -28.96
CA GLN A 97 15.42 -20.31 -29.07
C GLN A 97 15.13 -20.63 -30.54
N TYR A 98 15.33 -21.89 -30.91
CA TYR A 98 14.76 -22.46 -32.12
C TYR A 98 13.42 -23.12 -31.81
N VAL A 99 12.38 -22.72 -32.55
CA VAL A 99 11.04 -23.26 -32.51
C VAL A 99 10.72 -23.75 -33.91
N ASN A 100 10.09 -24.93 -34.01
CA ASN A 100 9.78 -25.51 -35.30
C ASN A 100 8.89 -24.53 -36.15
N PRO A 101 9.34 -24.11 -37.34
CA PRO A 101 8.71 -23.02 -38.11
C PRO A 101 7.45 -23.42 -38.88
N ASN A 102 6.98 -24.65 -38.72
CA ASN A 102 5.87 -25.17 -39.53
C ASN A 102 4.53 -24.44 -39.28
N ASN A 103 4.41 -23.71 -38.15
CA ASN A 103 3.25 -22.88 -37.83
C ASN A 103 3.68 -21.48 -37.35
N ILE A 104 3.28 -20.44 -38.08
CA ILE A 104 3.64 -19.06 -37.77
C ILE A 104 2.92 -18.50 -36.53
N TYR A 105 1.69 -18.93 -36.24
CA TYR A 105 0.98 -18.57 -35.02
C TYR A 105 1.63 -19.23 -33.79
N HIS A 106 2.14 -20.46 -33.93
CA HIS A 106 2.92 -21.11 -32.88
C HIS A 106 4.23 -20.36 -32.61
N LEU A 107 4.94 -19.96 -33.67
CA LEU A 107 6.13 -19.11 -33.55
C LEU A 107 5.83 -17.79 -32.83
N LYS A 108 4.75 -17.11 -33.22
CA LYS A 108 4.29 -15.87 -32.56
C LYS A 108 4.01 -16.09 -31.07
N ASN A 109 3.27 -17.14 -30.71
CA ASN A 109 2.96 -17.43 -29.31
C ASN A 109 4.23 -17.72 -28.48
N GLN A 110 5.19 -18.46 -29.04
CA GLN A 110 6.47 -18.69 -28.37
C GLN A 110 7.28 -17.39 -28.27
N ALA A 111 7.26 -16.54 -29.31
CA ALA A 111 7.88 -15.23 -29.28
C ALA A 111 7.26 -14.33 -28.20
N ASP A 112 5.93 -14.35 -28.07
CA ASP A 112 5.19 -13.61 -27.03
C ASP A 112 5.57 -14.06 -25.64
N ARG A 113 5.55 -15.39 -25.38
CA ARG A 113 5.94 -15.99 -24.10
C ARG A 113 7.39 -15.73 -23.71
N THR A 114 8.29 -15.74 -24.69
CA THR A 114 9.72 -15.47 -24.44
C THR A 114 10.03 -13.98 -24.32
N GLY A 115 9.11 -13.10 -24.73
CA GLY A 115 9.34 -11.66 -24.76
C GLY A 115 10.42 -11.22 -25.76
N CYS A 116 10.72 -12.05 -26.77
CA CYS A 116 11.81 -11.79 -27.70
C CYS A 116 11.51 -10.57 -28.61
N ALA A 117 12.56 -9.93 -29.13
CA ALA A 117 12.44 -8.74 -29.99
C ALA A 117 11.80 -9.02 -31.35
N GLY A 118 11.73 -10.30 -31.74
CA GLY A 118 11.16 -10.74 -33.00
C GLY A 118 11.46 -12.22 -33.26
N PHE A 119 10.96 -12.74 -34.37
CA PHE A 119 11.23 -14.11 -34.81
C PHE A 119 11.25 -14.15 -36.33
N ASN A 120 12.03 -15.05 -36.90
CA ASN A 120 12.02 -15.28 -38.34
C ASN A 120 11.15 -16.50 -38.69
N THR A 121 10.70 -16.57 -39.94
CA THR A 121 9.92 -17.71 -40.47
C THR A 121 10.76 -18.98 -40.63
N LEU A 122 12.07 -18.94 -40.31
CA LEU A 122 12.96 -20.10 -40.25
C LEU A 122 12.92 -20.79 -38.88
N GLY A 123 12.26 -20.18 -37.90
CA GLY A 123 12.03 -20.78 -36.59
C GLY A 123 12.85 -20.17 -35.45
N PHE A 124 13.67 -19.17 -35.72
CA PHE A 124 14.55 -18.57 -34.73
C PHE A 124 13.93 -17.34 -34.09
N LEU A 125 13.74 -17.40 -32.77
CA LEU A 125 13.35 -16.28 -31.92
C LEU A 125 14.59 -15.45 -31.58
N LYS A 126 14.48 -14.13 -31.63
CA LYS A 126 15.62 -13.20 -31.55
C LYS A 126 15.50 -12.32 -30.31
N SER A 127 16.53 -12.30 -29.48
CA SER A 127 16.58 -11.44 -28.26
C SER A 127 16.67 -9.96 -28.62
N LYS A 128 17.31 -9.64 -29.74
CA LYS A 128 17.40 -8.31 -30.37
C LYS A 128 17.57 -8.46 -31.87
N MET A 129 17.21 -7.43 -32.63
CA MET A 129 17.52 -7.36 -34.05
C MET A 129 18.97 -6.97 -34.26
N ALA A 130 19.61 -7.56 -35.28
CA ALA A 130 20.93 -7.13 -35.75
C ALA A 130 20.85 -5.71 -36.32
N ASP A 131 21.94 -4.95 -36.20
CA ASP A 131 22.03 -3.57 -36.72
C ASP A 131 21.85 -3.52 -38.25
N VAL A 132 22.11 -4.64 -38.94
CA VAL A 132 21.92 -4.81 -40.38
C VAL A 132 21.12 -6.09 -40.63
N LEU A 133 19.98 -5.95 -41.32
CA LEU A 133 19.19 -7.09 -41.79
C LEU A 133 19.78 -7.65 -43.10
N HIS A 134 19.75 -8.96 -43.25
CA HIS A 134 20.29 -9.66 -44.41
C HIS A 134 19.19 -10.27 -45.26
N ALA A 135 19.42 -10.35 -46.57
CA ALA A 135 18.51 -11.06 -47.46
C ALA A 135 18.45 -12.56 -47.14
N THR A 136 17.25 -13.13 -47.19
CA THR A 136 16.97 -14.56 -47.13
C THR A 136 16.07 -14.97 -48.32
N ASN A 137 15.66 -16.23 -48.41
CA ASN A 137 14.77 -16.70 -49.47
C ASN A 137 13.45 -15.90 -49.47
N ALA A 138 12.86 -15.67 -50.64
CA ALA A 138 11.65 -14.85 -50.81
C ALA A 138 10.41 -15.43 -50.10
N GLU A 139 10.43 -16.73 -49.80
CA GLU A 139 9.40 -17.45 -49.03
C GLU A 139 9.55 -17.29 -47.51
N HIS A 140 10.58 -16.58 -47.05
CA HIS A 140 10.87 -16.34 -45.64
C HIS A 140 10.88 -14.86 -45.31
N GLY A 141 10.79 -14.53 -44.03
CA GLY A 141 10.88 -13.15 -43.56
C GLY A 141 11.05 -13.06 -42.05
N LEU A 142 11.10 -11.84 -41.58
CA LEU A 142 11.37 -11.49 -40.19
C LEU A 142 10.20 -10.71 -39.60
N TYR A 143 9.65 -11.20 -38.51
CA TYR A 143 8.68 -10.49 -37.68
C TYR A 143 9.42 -9.76 -36.57
N VAL A 144 9.44 -8.43 -36.61
CA VAL A 144 10.01 -7.59 -35.56
C VAL A 144 8.89 -7.05 -34.69
N ARG A 145 8.98 -7.24 -33.38
CA ARG A 145 7.94 -6.74 -32.46
C ARG A 145 7.88 -5.23 -32.54
N LYS A 146 6.67 -4.69 -32.77
CA LYS A 146 6.44 -3.25 -32.74
C LYS A 146 6.71 -2.74 -31.34
N ARG A 147 7.57 -1.73 -31.23
CA ARG A 147 7.69 -0.96 -29.98
C ARG A 147 6.46 -0.08 -29.87
N HIS A 148 5.49 -0.50 -29.07
CA HIS A 148 4.42 0.40 -28.64
C HIS A 148 4.88 1.11 -27.38
N ASN A 149 4.99 2.44 -27.45
CA ASN A 149 5.34 3.29 -26.31
C ASN A 149 4.13 3.54 -25.40
N LYS A 150 3.36 2.49 -25.11
CA LYS A 150 2.19 2.53 -24.23
C LYS A 150 1.99 1.21 -23.52
N PHE A 151 1.39 1.24 -22.33
CA PHE A 151 0.90 0.08 -21.60
C PHE A 151 -0.55 -0.20 -21.99
N ARG A 152 -0.84 -1.43 -22.41
CA ARG A 152 -2.21 -1.91 -22.59
C ARG A 152 -2.66 -2.62 -21.31
N VAL A 153 -3.76 -2.16 -20.71
CA VAL A 153 -4.23 -2.68 -19.42
C VAL A 153 -5.64 -3.24 -19.56
N LYS A 154 -5.80 -4.54 -19.33
CA LYS A 154 -7.13 -5.17 -19.35
C LYS A 154 -7.85 -4.95 -18.03
N LEU A 155 -9.10 -4.45 -18.09
CA LEU A 155 -9.92 -4.24 -16.89
C LEU A 155 -10.94 -5.37 -16.70
N LEU A 156 -11.08 -5.86 -15.48
CA LEU A 156 -12.03 -6.90 -15.09
C LEU A 156 -12.78 -6.45 -13.84
N CYS A 157 -14.05 -6.83 -13.70
CA CYS A 157 -14.83 -6.62 -12.49
C CYS A 157 -15.91 -7.70 -12.31
N ASN A 158 -16.71 -7.62 -11.24
CA ASN A 158 -17.73 -8.61 -10.91
C ASN A 158 -19.17 -8.20 -11.23
N TRP A 159 -19.40 -7.03 -11.83
CA TRP A 159 -20.75 -6.51 -12.10
C TRP A 159 -21.05 -6.24 -13.57
N CYS A 160 -20.05 -6.18 -14.46
CA CYS A 160 -20.24 -6.04 -15.89
C CYS A 160 -19.08 -6.68 -16.68
N THR A 161 -19.23 -6.72 -18.00
CA THR A 161 -18.17 -7.22 -18.90
C THR A 161 -16.99 -6.25 -18.97
N SER A 162 -15.83 -6.75 -19.40
CA SER A 162 -14.62 -5.92 -19.59
C SER A 162 -14.84 -4.74 -20.55
N ASP A 163 -15.60 -4.95 -21.64
CA ASP A 163 -15.95 -3.90 -22.60
C ASP A 163 -16.83 -2.80 -21.98
N GLU A 164 -17.83 -3.20 -21.18
CA GLU A 164 -18.72 -2.25 -20.48
C GLU A 164 -17.94 -1.45 -19.43
N LEU A 165 -17.07 -2.11 -18.67
CA LEU A 165 -16.21 -1.45 -17.69
C LEU A 165 -15.28 -0.43 -18.37
N CYS A 166 -14.65 -0.80 -19.50
CA CYS A 166 -13.79 0.12 -20.24
C CYS A 166 -14.57 1.33 -20.77
N LYS A 167 -15.78 1.12 -21.31
CA LYS A 167 -16.67 2.21 -21.75
C LYS A 167 -17.05 3.13 -20.60
N ASP A 168 -17.38 2.55 -19.46
CA ASP A 168 -17.79 3.30 -18.28
C ASP A 168 -16.63 4.15 -17.74
N TRP A 169 -15.47 3.53 -17.52
CA TRP A 169 -14.30 4.18 -16.93
C TRP A 169 -13.55 5.10 -17.90
N ASN A 170 -13.82 5.02 -19.21
CA ASN A 170 -13.29 5.97 -20.19
C ASN A 170 -13.61 7.44 -19.84
N ARG A 171 -14.72 7.69 -19.14
CA ARG A 171 -15.07 9.04 -18.64
C ARG A 171 -14.02 9.64 -17.70
N MET A 172 -13.23 8.79 -17.04
CA MET A 172 -12.16 9.19 -16.11
C MET A 172 -10.80 9.31 -16.78
N SER A 173 -10.70 8.96 -18.07
CA SER A 173 -9.50 9.06 -18.88
C SER A 173 -9.36 10.45 -19.51
N GLN A 174 -8.24 10.71 -20.18
CA GLN A 174 -8.05 11.94 -20.98
C GLN A 174 -8.80 11.91 -22.33
N GLY A 175 -9.49 10.80 -22.63
CA GLY A 175 -10.17 10.54 -23.89
C GLY A 175 -9.62 9.29 -24.57
N ASP A 176 -10.41 8.72 -25.49
CA ASP A 176 -10.01 7.56 -26.31
C ASP A 176 -9.42 6.38 -25.52
N TYR A 177 -9.94 6.12 -24.31
CA TYR A 177 -9.50 5.07 -23.40
C TYR A 177 -8.06 5.23 -22.91
N LYS A 178 -7.51 6.46 -22.98
CA LYS A 178 -6.10 6.73 -22.73
C LYS A 178 -5.86 7.69 -21.58
N TRP A 179 -4.74 7.45 -20.90
CA TRP A 179 -4.15 8.36 -19.93
C TRP A 179 -2.64 8.36 -20.15
N ASN A 180 -2.10 9.46 -20.69
CA ASN A 180 -0.70 9.53 -21.09
C ASN A 180 -0.33 8.29 -21.95
N ASP A 181 0.59 7.46 -21.47
CA ASP A 181 1.07 6.26 -22.14
C ASP A 181 0.33 4.97 -21.68
N ILE A 182 -0.87 5.08 -21.13
CA ILE A 182 -1.70 3.95 -20.71
C ILE A 182 -2.96 3.92 -21.56
N GLU A 183 -3.32 2.74 -22.05
CA GLU A 183 -4.56 2.47 -22.77
C GLU A 183 -5.29 1.29 -22.11
N ILE A 184 -6.54 1.52 -21.67
CA ILE A 184 -7.36 0.42 -21.16
C ILE A 184 -8.01 -0.35 -22.31
N THR A 185 -8.18 -1.66 -22.16
CA THR A 185 -8.72 -2.53 -23.21
C THR A 185 -9.53 -3.69 -22.63
N ALA A 186 -10.44 -4.26 -23.43
CA ALA A 186 -11.08 -5.53 -23.09
C ALA A 186 -10.34 -6.75 -23.67
N GLY A 187 -9.41 -6.52 -24.60
CA GLY A 187 -8.69 -7.58 -25.28
C GLY A 187 -7.67 -8.28 -24.39
N ASN A 188 -7.45 -9.58 -24.63
CA ASN A 188 -6.45 -10.38 -23.92
C ASN A 188 -5.00 -10.05 -24.31
N ASN A 189 -4.80 -9.28 -25.38
CA ASN A 189 -3.49 -8.71 -25.75
C ASN A 189 -3.21 -7.47 -24.90
N ALA A 190 -2.90 -7.68 -23.62
CA ALA A 190 -2.62 -6.66 -22.63
C ALA A 190 -1.30 -6.95 -21.91
N ASP A 191 -0.56 -5.89 -21.56
CA ASP A 191 0.70 -5.97 -20.82
C ASP A 191 0.46 -6.23 -19.32
N PHE A 192 -0.63 -5.66 -18.81
CA PHE A 192 -1.05 -5.72 -17.41
C PHE A 192 -2.58 -5.91 -17.30
N PHE A 193 -3.02 -6.33 -16.12
CA PHE A 193 -4.43 -6.56 -15.83
C PHE A 193 -4.81 -5.82 -14.54
N VAL A 194 -6.03 -5.33 -14.47
CA VAL A 194 -6.63 -4.81 -13.24
C VAL A 194 -7.92 -5.57 -12.99
N ILE A 195 -8.03 -6.20 -11.83
CA ILE A 195 -9.26 -6.82 -11.35
C ILE A 195 -9.83 -5.94 -10.25
N VAL A 196 -10.98 -5.34 -10.52
CA VAL A 196 -11.74 -4.58 -9.54
C VAL A 196 -12.69 -5.53 -8.82
N ASN A 197 -12.53 -5.63 -7.50
CA ASN A 197 -13.14 -6.62 -6.60
C ASN A 197 -12.76 -8.07 -6.93
N LYS A 198 -13.43 -8.66 -7.93
CA LYS A 198 -13.17 -10.03 -8.41
C LYS A 198 -13.61 -10.15 -9.87
N PRO A 199 -13.19 -11.20 -10.60
CA PRO A 199 -13.69 -11.44 -11.95
C PRO A 199 -15.20 -11.74 -11.99
N LEU A 200 -15.81 -11.46 -13.15
CA LEU A 200 -17.20 -11.77 -13.43
C LEU A 200 -17.45 -13.28 -13.43
N SER A 201 -16.48 -14.06 -13.93
CA SER A 201 -16.45 -15.51 -13.89
C SER A 201 -15.02 -16.03 -13.66
N ASP A 202 -14.88 -17.27 -13.17
CA ASP A 202 -13.57 -17.91 -12.99
C ASP A 202 -12.83 -18.22 -14.31
N ASN A 203 -13.51 -18.10 -15.46
CA ASN A 203 -12.93 -18.36 -16.79
C ASN A 203 -12.32 -17.11 -17.45
N GLU A 204 -12.37 -15.95 -16.81
CA GLU A 204 -11.75 -14.72 -17.32
C GLU A 204 -10.24 -14.88 -17.42
N TYR A 205 -9.68 -14.45 -18.56
CA TYR A 205 -8.24 -14.50 -18.79
C TYR A 205 -7.52 -13.31 -18.15
N TYR A 206 -6.51 -13.62 -17.34
CA TYR A 206 -5.53 -12.69 -16.76
C TYR A 206 -4.23 -13.45 -16.42
N VAL A 207 -3.14 -12.71 -16.23
CA VAL A 207 -1.84 -13.27 -15.80
C VAL A 207 -1.53 -12.78 -14.39
N PRO A 208 -1.53 -13.66 -13.35
CA PRO A 208 -1.42 -13.25 -11.95
C PRO A 208 -0.26 -12.27 -11.66
N ASP A 209 0.97 -12.59 -12.06
CA ASP A 209 2.15 -11.75 -11.83
C ASP A 209 2.11 -10.37 -12.53
N ARG A 210 1.17 -10.17 -13.46
CA ARG A 210 0.92 -8.90 -14.18
C ARG A 210 -0.40 -8.24 -13.76
N THR A 211 -1.03 -8.75 -12.72
CA THR A 211 -2.39 -8.35 -12.31
C THR A 211 -2.36 -7.53 -11.02
N ILE A 212 -2.99 -6.36 -11.04
CA ILE A 212 -3.29 -5.56 -9.86
C ILE A 212 -4.73 -5.84 -9.43
N ILE A 213 -4.95 -6.18 -8.17
CA ILE A 213 -6.29 -6.33 -7.60
C ILE A 213 -6.65 -5.06 -6.82
N ILE A 214 -7.86 -4.56 -7.02
CA ILE A 214 -8.41 -3.40 -6.32
C ILE A 214 -9.67 -3.83 -5.59
N ARG A 215 -9.65 -3.86 -4.26
CA ARG A 215 -10.84 -4.07 -3.44
C ARG A 215 -11.54 -2.74 -3.22
N MET A 216 -12.82 -2.66 -3.58
CA MET A 216 -13.63 -1.45 -3.43
C MET A 216 -14.84 -1.62 -2.51
N GLU A 217 -15.27 -2.85 -2.26
CA GLU A 217 -16.37 -3.14 -1.33
C GLU A 217 -15.85 -3.31 0.11
N PRO A 218 -16.69 -3.03 1.13
CA PRO A 218 -16.31 -3.16 2.52
C PRO A 218 -16.25 -4.62 2.98
N TRP A 219 -15.53 -4.88 4.08
CA TRP A 219 -15.40 -6.23 4.63
C TRP A 219 -16.72 -6.81 5.15
N CYS A 220 -17.54 -5.96 5.80
CA CYS A 220 -18.76 -6.32 6.54
C CYS A 220 -18.49 -7.30 7.70
N TYR A 221 -18.14 -6.76 8.88
CA TYR A 221 -17.69 -7.55 10.04
C TYR A 221 -18.79 -8.32 10.78
N ASP A 222 -20.08 -7.99 10.61
CA ASP A 222 -21.16 -8.74 11.28
C ASP A 222 -21.34 -10.12 10.64
N ASP A 223 -20.89 -11.17 11.33
CA ASP A 223 -20.94 -12.57 10.88
C ASP A 223 -22.33 -13.07 10.47
N LYS A 224 -23.42 -12.40 10.89
CA LYS A 224 -24.79 -12.73 10.47
C LYS A 224 -25.09 -12.29 9.03
N CYS A 225 -24.34 -11.33 8.50
CA CYS A 225 -24.50 -10.83 7.13
C CYS A 225 -23.90 -11.82 6.12
N ASN A 226 -24.70 -12.25 5.14
CA ASN A 226 -24.28 -13.14 4.05
C ASN A 226 -23.81 -12.39 2.79
N TRP A 227 -23.35 -11.13 2.95
CA TRP A 227 -22.77 -10.28 1.91
C TRP A 227 -21.45 -9.65 2.38
N GLY A 228 -20.85 -8.81 1.53
CA GLY A 228 -19.55 -8.19 1.76
C GLY A 228 -18.39 -9.02 1.25
N VAL A 229 -17.18 -8.45 1.30
CA VAL A 229 -15.95 -9.09 0.76
C VAL A 229 -15.72 -10.48 1.35
N LYS A 230 -16.07 -10.70 2.62
CA LYS A 230 -15.88 -11.98 3.31
C LYS A 230 -16.54 -13.18 2.62
N THR A 231 -17.55 -12.95 1.78
CA THR A 231 -18.26 -14.04 1.07
C THR A 231 -17.64 -14.39 -0.28
N TRP A 232 -16.55 -13.74 -0.69
CA TRP A 232 -15.98 -13.89 -2.02
C TRP A 232 -14.94 -15.02 -2.15
N GLY A 233 -14.83 -15.90 -1.15
CA GLY A 233 -13.92 -17.04 -1.17
C GLY A 233 -12.46 -16.62 -1.34
N LYS A 234 -11.76 -17.18 -2.34
CA LYS A 234 -10.35 -16.85 -2.64
C LYS A 234 -10.10 -15.37 -2.94
N TRP A 235 -11.14 -14.63 -3.33
CA TRP A 235 -11.06 -13.20 -3.63
C TRP A 235 -11.30 -12.30 -2.42
N ALA A 236 -11.74 -12.86 -1.28
CA ALA A 236 -11.90 -12.08 -0.06
C ALA A 236 -10.54 -11.58 0.48
N ARG A 237 -9.53 -12.46 0.42
CA ARG A 237 -8.13 -12.17 0.73
C ARG A 237 -7.24 -12.86 -0.32
N PRO A 238 -7.07 -12.25 -1.50
CA PRO A 238 -6.15 -12.77 -2.51
C PRO A 238 -4.73 -12.88 -1.94
N ASP A 239 -3.99 -13.87 -2.40
CA ASP A 239 -2.60 -14.09 -2.00
C ASP A 239 -1.69 -13.01 -2.62
N ASP A 240 -1.17 -12.09 -1.78
CA ASP A 240 -0.27 -11.00 -2.18
C ASP A 240 0.91 -11.50 -3.02
N ALA A 241 1.38 -12.72 -2.77
CA ALA A 241 2.53 -13.29 -3.47
C ALA A 241 2.23 -13.64 -4.93
N LYS A 242 0.97 -13.95 -5.26
CA LYS A 242 0.56 -14.39 -6.62
C LYS A 242 0.31 -13.24 -7.57
N PHE A 243 -0.04 -12.07 -7.06
CA PHE A 243 -0.43 -10.92 -7.85
C PHE A 243 0.68 -9.88 -7.94
N LEU A 244 0.63 -8.96 -8.89
CA LEU A 244 1.59 -7.86 -8.95
C LEU A 244 1.43 -6.94 -7.73
N GLN A 245 0.18 -6.64 -7.39
CA GLN A 245 -0.20 -5.87 -6.19
C GLN A 245 -1.65 -6.20 -5.83
N VAL A 246 -1.95 -6.30 -4.53
CA VAL A 246 -3.32 -6.42 -4.02
C VAL A 246 -3.61 -5.21 -3.14
N ARG A 247 -4.64 -4.44 -3.50
CA ARG A 247 -5.00 -3.18 -2.84
C ARG A 247 -6.26 -3.37 -2.02
N TYR A 248 -6.10 -3.55 -0.72
CA TYR A 248 -7.18 -3.61 0.27
C TYR A 248 -7.07 -2.46 1.29
N HIS A 249 -8.19 -2.16 1.94
CA HIS A 249 -8.35 -0.93 2.74
C HIS A 249 -7.39 -0.85 3.93
N GLU A 250 -6.91 -1.98 4.45
CA GLU A 250 -5.95 -2.04 5.54
C GLU A 250 -4.61 -1.39 5.16
N ARG A 251 -4.23 -1.36 3.87
CA ARG A 251 -2.96 -0.78 3.39
C ARG A 251 -3.12 0.38 2.40
N TYR A 252 -4.25 0.46 1.70
CA TYR A 252 -4.43 1.41 0.60
C TYR A 252 -5.76 2.14 0.70
N LEU A 253 -5.75 3.44 0.39
CA LEU A 253 -6.97 4.19 0.08
C LEU A 253 -7.77 3.47 -1.01
N ASN A 254 -9.08 3.34 -0.79
CA ASN A 254 -10.00 2.82 -1.79
C ASN A 254 -9.86 3.62 -3.11
N THR A 255 -9.81 2.91 -4.23
CA THR A 255 -9.52 3.55 -5.52
C THR A 255 -10.66 4.46 -5.96
N THR A 256 -10.31 5.70 -6.27
CA THR A 256 -11.28 6.69 -6.72
C THR A 256 -11.81 6.36 -8.10
N PHE A 257 -13.14 6.35 -8.18
CA PHE A 257 -13.91 6.39 -9.41
C PHE A 257 -15.12 7.30 -9.23
N TRP A 258 -15.77 7.70 -10.32
CA TRP A 258 -17.04 8.42 -10.27
C TRP A 258 -18.04 7.89 -11.31
N GLN A 259 -19.32 8.09 -11.02
CA GLN A 259 -20.46 7.69 -11.84
C GLN A 259 -21.13 8.89 -12.54
N LEU A 260 -20.56 10.08 -12.41
CA LEU A 260 -20.97 11.31 -13.12
C LEU A 260 -20.81 11.13 -14.64
N ALA A 261 -21.75 11.64 -15.44
CA ALA A 261 -21.67 11.71 -16.90
C ALA A 261 -20.54 12.62 -17.37
N THR A 262 -20.23 13.67 -16.61
CA THR A 262 -19.15 14.60 -16.95
C THR A 262 -17.80 13.91 -16.93
N THR A 263 -17.02 14.07 -18.01
CA THR A 263 -15.72 13.44 -18.18
C THR A 263 -14.61 14.23 -17.48
N TYR A 264 -13.47 13.58 -17.24
CA TYR A 264 -12.26 14.22 -16.73
C TYR A 264 -11.90 15.47 -17.56
N SER A 265 -11.86 15.36 -18.89
CA SER A 265 -11.51 16.48 -19.77
C SER A 265 -12.51 17.64 -19.66
N GLN A 266 -13.80 17.34 -19.52
CA GLN A 266 -14.82 18.36 -19.26
C GLN A 266 -14.58 19.04 -17.91
N PHE A 267 -14.35 18.29 -16.83
CA PHE A 267 -14.04 18.85 -15.51
C PHE A 267 -12.77 19.72 -15.50
N LYS A 268 -11.72 19.32 -16.23
CA LYS A 268 -10.49 20.11 -16.35
C LYS A 268 -10.69 21.42 -17.11
N SER A 269 -11.55 21.43 -18.12
CA SER A 269 -11.88 22.63 -18.90
C SER A 269 -12.89 23.58 -18.23
N MET A 270 -13.55 23.11 -17.17
CA MET A 270 -14.66 23.84 -16.55
C MET A 270 -14.15 24.86 -15.53
N GLU A 271 -14.25 26.15 -15.87
CA GLU A 271 -13.81 27.25 -14.99
C GLU A 271 -14.76 27.47 -13.80
N HIS A 272 -16.07 27.30 -14.03
CA HIS A 272 -17.11 27.59 -13.06
C HIS A 272 -18.22 26.54 -13.09
N ILE A 273 -18.56 25.99 -11.91
CA ILE A 273 -19.77 25.18 -11.70
C ILE A 273 -20.86 26.08 -11.12
N SER A 274 -21.98 26.22 -11.84
CA SER A 274 -23.11 27.01 -11.37
C SER A 274 -23.82 26.30 -10.21
N LYS A 275 -23.98 27.00 -9.08
CA LYS A 275 -24.70 26.53 -7.90
C LYS A 275 -25.99 27.33 -7.72
N ASN A 276 -27.14 26.69 -7.88
CA ASN A 276 -28.45 27.33 -7.75
C ASN A 276 -29.39 26.58 -6.80
N GLN A 277 -28.92 25.50 -6.17
CA GLN A 277 -29.63 24.74 -5.15
C GLN A 277 -28.81 24.66 -3.86
N VAL A 278 -29.49 24.42 -2.73
CA VAL A 278 -28.86 24.43 -1.40
C VAL A 278 -28.19 23.09 -1.11
N ILE A 279 -28.97 22.04 -0.86
CA ILE A 279 -28.46 20.74 -0.41
C ILE A 279 -29.20 19.56 -1.04
N SER A 280 -28.47 18.51 -1.43
CA SER A 280 -29.02 17.25 -1.93
C SER A 280 -28.38 16.03 -1.27
N SER A 281 -29.02 14.88 -1.48
CA SER A 281 -28.51 13.55 -1.15
C SER A 281 -29.01 12.53 -2.17
N ILE A 282 -28.13 11.67 -2.67
CA ILE A 282 -28.49 10.50 -3.49
C ILE A 282 -28.38 9.24 -2.63
N CYS A 283 -29.51 8.67 -2.23
CA CYS A 283 -29.52 7.47 -1.39
C CYS A 283 -30.41 6.40 -2.01
N SER A 284 -30.04 5.12 -1.85
CA SER A 284 -30.93 4.00 -2.14
C SER A 284 -31.87 3.72 -0.96
N SER A 285 -32.95 2.96 -1.17
CA SER A 285 -33.89 2.55 -0.11
C SER A 285 -33.37 1.45 0.81
N LYS A 286 -32.11 1.02 0.64
CA LYS A 286 -31.46 0.00 1.48
C LYS A 286 -31.41 0.47 2.93
N TYR A 287 -31.66 -0.46 3.86
CA TYR A 287 -31.76 -0.19 5.30
C TYR A 287 -31.32 -1.43 6.10
N TYR A 288 -30.08 -1.88 5.90
CA TYR A 288 -29.58 -3.10 6.53
C TYR A 288 -28.09 -3.06 6.90
N ASP A 289 -27.27 -2.23 6.25
CA ASP A 289 -25.91 -1.94 6.75
C ASP A 289 -25.97 -0.78 7.76
N PRO A 290 -25.05 -0.69 8.73
CA PRO A 290 -25.06 0.39 9.72
C PRO A 290 -25.14 1.79 9.11
N GLY A 291 -24.36 2.05 8.06
CA GLY A 291 -24.38 3.33 7.37
C GLY A 291 -25.64 3.57 6.53
N HIS A 292 -26.30 2.50 6.03
CA HIS A 292 -27.61 2.62 5.39
C HIS A 292 -28.67 3.10 6.39
N ILE A 293 -28.69 2.48 7.57
CA ILE A 293 -29.62 2.81 8.66
C ILE A 293 -29.41 4.26 9.10
N LEU A 294 -28.17 4.62 9.45
CA LEU A 294 -27.80 5.97 9.88
C LEU A 294 -28.17 7.03 8.84
N ARG A 295 -27.93 6.76 7.55
CA ARG A 295 -28.24 7.70 6.47
C ARG A 295 -29.74 7.99 6.40
N ILE A 296 -30.58 6.96 6.40
CA ILE A 296 -32.04 7.11 6.31
C ILE A 296 -32.59 7.75 7.58
N ASP A 297 -32.13 7.31 8.76
CA ASP A 297 -32.60 7.82 10.04
C ASP A 297 -32.23 9.30 10.22
N PHE A 298 -31.01 9.69 9.85
CA PHE A 298 -30.59 11.09 9.89
C PHE A 298 -31.40 11.94 8.92
N LEU A 299 -31.61 11.49 7.67
CA LEU A 299 -32.47 12.21 6.72
C LEU A 299 -33.89 12.39 7.26
N LYS A 300 -34.46 11.37 7.91
CA LYS A 300 -35.78 11.44 8.56
C LYS A 300 -35.80 12.37 9.76
N PHE A 301 -34.74 12.36 10.56
CA PHE A 301 -34.56 13.29 11.67
C PHE A 301 -34.55 14.74 11.19
N VAL A 302 -33.77 15.06 10.16
CA VAL A 302 -33.71 16.39 9.55
C VAL A 302 -35.08 16.79 8.97
N GLU A 303 -35.74 15.90 8.25
CA GLU A 303 -37.09 16.15 7.70
C GLU A 303 -38.15 16.43 8.78
N ALA A 304 -38.03 15.79 9.94
CA ALA A 304 -38.93 15.99 11.07
C ALA A 304 -38.76 17.36 11.74
N LYS A 305 -37.59 18.02 11.60
CA LYS A 305 -37.38 19.40 12.09
C LYS A 305 -38.27 20.42 11.38
N ASN A 306 -38.69 20.11 10.15
CA ASN A 306 -39.51 21.00 9.32
C ASN A 306 -38.91 22.42 9.23
N ASP A 307 -37.58 22.47 9.05
CA ASP A 307 -36.81 23.70 8.97
C ASP A 307 -36.74 24.17 7.52
N GLU A 308 -37.14 25.42 7.29
CA GLU A 308 -37.18 26.02 5.97
C GLU A 308 -35.79 26.29 5.39
N ASP A 309 -34.78 26.45 6.25
CA ASP A 309 -33.38 26.69 5.86
C ASP A 309 -32.67 25.39 5.43
N VAL A 310 -33.16 24.23 5.87
CA VAL A 310 -32.52 22.91 5.66
C VAL A 310 -33.48 21.94 4.98
N LYS A 311 -33.72 22.16 3.68
CA LYS A 311 -34.52 21.27 2.83
C LYS A 311 -33.63 20.40 1.96
N ILE A 312 -33.37 19.17 2.43
CA ILE A 312 -32.58 18.19 1.67
C ILE A 312 -33.42 17.62 0.53
N HIS A 313 -33.01 17.88 -0.71
CA HIS A 313 -33.55 17.22 -1.89
C HIS A 313 -33.03 15.78 -1.96
N VAL A 314 -33.93 14.81 -1.87
CA VAL A 314 -33.57 13.38 -1.86
C VAL A 314 -33.84 12.76 -3.23
N TYR A 315 -32.77 12.29 -3.88
CA TYR A 315 -32.85 11.54 -5.13
C TYR A 315 -32.69 10.04 -4.85
N ASN A 316 -33.61 9.23 -5.37
CA ASN A 316 -33.62 7.77 -5.20
C ASN A 316 -34.46 7.15 -6.33
N HIS A 317 -34.30 5.85 -6.59
CA HIS A 317 -35.10 5.11 -7.58
C HIS A 317 -36.58 5.01 -7.17
N ASP A 318 -36.85 4.95 -5.87
CA ASP A 318 -38.20 4.92 -5.30
C ASP A 318 -38.29 5.80 -4.04
N ASN A 319 -39.50 5.93 -3.48
CA ASN A 319 -39.75 6.65 -2.24
C ASN A 319 -40.28 5.73 -1.12
N HIS A 320 -39.70 4.54 -0.97
CA HIS A 320 -40.15 3.55 0.03
C HIS A 320 -40.21 4.10 1.47
N HIS A 321 -39.28 5.01 1.81
CA HIS A 321 -39.22 5.66 3.12
C HIS A 321 -40.12 6.89 3.23
N ASN A 322 -40.90 7.25 2.19
CA ASN A 322 -41.83 8.38 2.17
C ASN A 322 -41.18 9.75 2.52
N PHE A 323 -40.07 10.10 1.88
CA PHE A 323 -39.48 11.45 1.99
C PHE A 323 -40.43 12.50 1.38
N LYS A 324 -40.64 13.59 2.12
CA LYS A 324 -41.42 14.78 1.73
C LYS A 324 -40.76 15.53 0.59
N ASN A 325 -39.42 15.66 0.64
CA ASN A 325 -38.62 16.36 -0.37
C ASN A 325 -38.00 15.37 -1.39
N TYR A 326 -38.76 14.36 -1.79
CA TYR A 326 -38.33 13.37 -2.79
C TYR A 326 -38.38 13.97 -4.21
N MET A 327 -37.26 13.91 -4.93
CA MET A 327 -37.10 14.50 -6.26
C MET A 327 -37.28 13.49 -7.40
N GLY A 328 -37.49 12.21 -7.11
CA GLY A 328 -37.43 11.15 -8.10
C GLY A 328 -36.02 10.60 -8.32
N PRO A 329 -35.87 9.65 -9.26
CA PRO A 329 -34.54 9.23 -9.73
C PRO A 329 -33.84 10.37 -10.47
N HIS A 330 -32.52 10.43 -10.35
CA HIS A 330 -31.73 11.26 -11.27
C HIS A 330 -31.84 10.71 -12.70
N PRO A 331 -31.62 11.53 -13.76
CA PRO A 331 -31.68 11.04 -15.13
C PRO A 331 -30.70 9.87 -15.34
N HIS A 332 -31.10 8.91 -16.18
CA HIS A 332 -30.33 7.70 -16.43
C HIS A 332 -28.90 8.06 -16.87
N ASN A 333 -27.90 7.48 -16.20
CA ASN A 333 -26.46 7.74 -16.40
C ASN A 333 -26.00 9.20 -16.21
N ASN A 334 -26.81 10.07 -15.60
CA ASN A 334 -26.46 11.47 -15.37
C ASN A 334 -26.74 11.86 -13.91
N LYS A 335 -25.84 11.40 -13.04
CA LYS A 335 -25.86 11.66 -11.61
C LYS A 335 -25.53 13.12 -11.28
N ASP A 336 -24.90 13.82 -12.22
CA ASP A 336 -24.50 15.23 -12.17
C ASP A 336 -25.68 16.13 -11.84
N ALA A 337 -26.85 15.86 -12.39
CA ALA A 337 -28.07 16.66 -12.17
C ALA A 337 -28.48 16.74 -10.68
N ALA A 338 -28.09 15.75 -9.87
CA ALA A 338 -28.41 15.67 -8.45
C ALA A 338 -27.28 16.17 -7.53
N ILE A 339 -26.11 16.53 -8.06
CA ILE A 339 -24.95 16.96 -7.26
C ILE A 339 -24.42 18.32 -7.74
N MET A 340 -24.16 18.46 -9.04
CA MET A 340 -23.50 19.63 -9.63
C MET A 340 -24.20 20.96 -9.33
N PRO A 341 -25.55 21.09 -9.34
CA PRO A 341 -26.24 22.35 -9.04
C PRO A 341 -26.24 22.76 -7.55
N TYR A 342 -25.82 21.89 -6.63
CA TYR A 342 -25.99 22.07 -5.18
C TYR A 342 -24.73 22.60 -4.50
N LYS A 343 -24.86 23.54 -3.56
CA LYS A 343 -23.73 24.02 -2.74
C LYS A 343 -23.25 22.96 -1.75
N TYR A 344 -24.20 22.27 -1.12
CA TYR A 344 -23.95 21.28 -0.09
C TYR A 344 -24.41 19.91 -0.54
N TYR A 345 -23.78 18.87 0.00
CA TYR A 345 -24.15 17.49 -0.23
C TYR A 345 -24.16 16.74 1.09
N PHE A 346 -25.14 15.88 1.33
CA PHE A 346 -25.15 15.00 2.48
C PHE A 346 -24.89 13.57 2.03
N MET A 347 -23.89 12.91 2.62
CA MET A 347 -23.65 11.52 2.34
C MET A 347 -22.96 10.77 3.47
N MET A 348 -23.43 9.56 3.72
CA MET A 348 -22.81 8.60 4.63
C MET A 348 -22.35 7.38 3.84
N GLU A 349 -21.23 6.76 4.18
CA GLU A 349 -20.84 5.47 3.61
C GLU A 349 -21.79 4.35 4.05
N ASN A 350 -21.68 3.18 3.40
CA ASN A 350 -22.49 2.03 3.79
C ASN A 350 -21.98 1.41 5.11
N ASN A 351 -20.68 1.53 5.36
CA ASN A 351 -19.98 1.04 6.54
C ASN A 351 -18.88 2.05 6.91
N ALA A 352 -18.47 2.04 8.18
CA ALA A 352 -17.29 2.75 8.62
C ALA A 352 -16.08 1.81 8.64
N GLU A 353 -15.07 2.09 7.82
CA GLU A 353 -13.85 1.27 7.69
C GLU A 353 -12.68 2.20 7.33
N HIS A 354 -11.50 1.92 7.90
CA HIS A 354 -10.27 2.67 7.60
C HIS A 354 -10.00 2.64 6.09
N ASN A 355 -9.60 3.77 5.49
CA ASN A 355 -9.36 3.95 4.05
C ASN A 355 -10.56 3.65 3.12
N PHE A 356 -11.76 3.38 3.65
CA PHE A 356 -12.94 3.08 2.87
C PHE A 356 -13.65 4.37 2.46
N VAL A 357 -13.23 4.92 1.31
CA VAL A 357 -13.77 6.14 0.73
C VAL A 357 -14.32 5.83 -0.66
N THR A 358 -15.60 6.07 -0.91
CA THR A 358 -16.20 5.75 -2.23
C THR A 358 -16.56 7.00 -3.02
N GLU A 359 -17.22 6.82 -4.17
CA GLU A 359 -17.74 7.88 -5.03
C GLU A 359 -18.54 8.94 -4.24
N LYS A 360 -19.11 8.57 -3.09
CA LYS A 360 -19.93 9.40 -2.21
C LYS A 360 -19.29 10.73 -1.83
N ILE A 361 -18.00 10.75 -1.48
CA ILE A 361 -17.28 12.01 -1.22
C ILE A 361 -16.55 12.52 -2.45
N TRP A 362 -15.98 11.63 -3.28
CA TRP A 362 -15.24 12.02 -4.48
C TRP A 362 -16.10 12.85 -5.44
N GLU A 363 -17.34 12.41 -5.70
CA GLU A 363 -18.27 13.12 -6.57
C GLU A 363 -18.64 14.50 -6.02
N SER A 364 -18.81 14.63 -4.70
CA SER A 364 -19.12 15.90 -4.06
C SER A 364 -17.98 16.91 -4.23
N LEU A 365 -16.73 16.47 -4.07
CA LEU A 365 -15.56 17.33 -4.26
C LEU A 365 -15.37 17.71 -5.73
N ILE A 366 -15.49 16.75 -6.65
CA ILE A 366 -15.39 17.00 -8.10
C ILE A 366 -16.45 18.00 -8.56
N CYS A 367 -17.68 17.89 -8.02
CA CYS A 367 -18.76 18.81 -8.30
C CYS A 367 -18.65 20.14 -7.53
N GLU A 368 -17.63 20.38 -6.73
CA GLU A 368 -17.46 21.60 -5.91
C GLU A 368 -18.56 21.81 -4.87
N CYS A 369 -19.01 20.73 -4.21
CA CYS A 369 -19.93 20.76 -3.08
C CYS A 369 -19.18 20.69 -1.74
N LEU A 370 -19.72 21.31 -0.69
CA LEU A 370 -19.28 21.05 0.68
C LEU A 370 -20.07 19.86 1.25
N CYS A 371 -19.39 18.74 1.48
CA CYS A 371 -20.03 17.50 1.91
C CYS A 371 -20.16 17.41 3.43
N PHE A 372 -21.35 17.14 3.93
CA PHE A 372 -21.61 16.64 5.29
C PHE A 372 -21.47 15.12 5.27
N TYR A 373 -20.38 14.62 5.84
CA TYR A 373 -19.87 13.27 5.59
C TYR A 373 -19.76 12.42 6.86
N TRP A 374 -19.97 11.11 6.71
CA TRP A 374 -19.60 10.08 7.68
C TRP A 374 -19.21 8.78 6.96
N GLY A 375 -18.24 8.03 7.50
CA GLY A 375 -17.84 6.73 6.94
C GLY A 375 -16.38 6.38 7.25
N CYS A 376 -15.44 6.93 6.49
CA CYS A 376 -14.01 6.67 6.69
C CYS A 376 -13.45 7.37 7.95
N PRO A 377 -12.99 6.64 8.98
CA PRO A 377 -12.50 7.24 10.23
C PRO A 377 -11.23 8.08 10.05
N ASN A 378 -10.38 7.73 9.08
CA ASN A 378 -9.11 8.39 8.82
C ASN A 378 -9.14 9.25 7.54
N LEU A 379 -10.32 9.81 7.21
CA LEU A 379 -10.50 10.61 6.00
C LEU A 379 -9.51 11.80 5.91
N SER A 380 -9.15 12.39 7.05
CA SER A 380 -8.23 13.54 7.15
C SER A 380 -6.80 13.23 6.71
N ASP A 381 -6.40 11.95 6.67
CA ASP A 381 -5.09 11.54 6.15
C ASP A 381 -4.99 11.79 4.64
N TRP A 382 -6.14 11.78 3.96
CA TRP A 382 -6.23 11.81 2.50
C TRP A 382 -6.79 13.13 1.97
N ILE A 383 -7.83 13.66 2.62
CA ILE A 383 -8.57 14.84 2.15
C ILE A 383 -8.37 15.97 3.15
N ASP A 384 -8.14 17.19 2.66
CA ASP A 384 -8.05 18.35 3.57
C ASP A 384 -9.36 18.52 4.36
N PRO A 385 -9.33 18.50 5.70
CA PRO A 385 -10.52 18.56 6.56
C PRO A 385 -11.32 19.86 6.42
N ARG A 386 -10.77 20.90 5.78
CA ARG A 386 -11.48 22.14 5.46
C ARG A 386 -12.45 21.99 4.28
N SER A 387 -12.31 20.93 3.47
CA SER A 387 -13.11 20.69 2.25
C SER A 387 -14.38 19.86 2.48
N TYR A 388 -14.59 19.33 3.69
CA TYR A 388 -15.78 18.60 4.09
C TYR A 388 -16.14 18.94 5.55
N ILE A 389 -17.25 18.41 6.05
CA ILE A 389 -17.67 18.52 7.45
C ILE A 389 -18.02 17.13 7.94
N LEU A 390 -17.34 16.64 8.98
CA LEU A 390 -17.67 15.37 9.62
C LEU A 390 -18.94 15.50 10.46
N LEU A 391 -19.80 14.49 10.36
CA LEU A 391 -20.96 14.35 11.21
C LEU A 391 -20.72 13.32 12.31
N ASP A 392 -21.27 13.64 13.49
CA ASP A 392 -21.30 12.79 14.66
C ASP A 392 -22.60 11.96 14.63
N VAL A 393 -22.46 10.65 14.44
CA VAL A 393 -23.62 9.75 14.30
C VAL A 393 -24.25 9.38 15.63
N ASP A 394 -23.53 9.58 16.73
CA ASP A 394 -24.05 9.33 18.08
C ASP A 394 -24.90 10.52 18.59
N ASP A 395 -24.82 11.67 17.91
CA ASP A 395 -25.57 12.89 18.24
C ASP A 395 -26.15 13.56 16.99
N PHE A 396 -27.35 13.10 16.60
CA PHE A 396 -28.08 13.67 15.46
C PHE A 396 -28.46 15.14 15.65
N GLU A 397 -28.73 15.58 16.88
CA GLU A 397 -29.09 16.98 17.13
C GLU A 397 -27.88 17.88 16.88
N LYS A 398 -26.73 17.55 17.47
CA LYS A 398 -25.48 18.28 17.23
C LYS A 398 -25.10 18.29 15.76
N SER A 399 -25.17 17.15 15.08
CA SER A 399 -24.91 17.04 13.64
C SER A 399 -25.86 17.89 12.80
N TYR A 400 -27.15 17.91 13.16
CA TYR A 400 -28.13 18.80 12.54
C TYR A 400 -27.78 20.28 12.75
N GLN A 401 -27.42 20.68 13.97
CA GLN A 401 -27.06 22.07 14.25
C GLN A 401 -25.79 22.50 13.51
N ILE A 402 -24.79 21.62 13.40
CA ILE A 402 -23.59 21.85 12.57
C ILE A 402 -23.98 22.09 11.12
N MET A 403 -24.81 21.20 10.55
CA MET A 403 -25.26 21.29 9.17
C MET A 403 -26.06 22.58 8.92
N ARG A 404 -27.03 22.88 9.78
CA ARG A 404 -27.87 24.08 9.71
C ARG A 404 -27.03 25.35 9.77
N ASN A 405 -26.12 25.44 10.75
CA ASN A 405 -25.25 26.60 10.92
C ASN A 405 -24.32 26.78 9.71
N ALA A 406 -23.78 25.70 9.17
CA ALA A 406 -22.93 25.76 7.98
C ALA A 406 -23.68 26.30 6.75
N ILE A 407 -24.94 25.88 6.56
CA ILE A 407 -25.81 26.38 5.48
C ILE A 407 -26.12 27.87 5.66
N ILE A 408 -26.61 28.27 6.83
CA ILE A 408 -27.04 29.66 7.11
C ILE A 408 -25.87 30.64 7.02
N THR A 409 -24.68 30.23 7.45
CA THR A 409 -23.49 31.08 7.45
C THR A 409 -22.67 30.97 6.16
N ASP A 410 -23.18 30.25 5.15
CA ASP A 410 -22.56 30.04 3.83
C ASP A 410 -21.12 29.52 3.88
N GLU A 411 -20.89 28.48 4.71
CA GLU A 411 -19.57 27.84 4.84
C GLU A 411 -19.02 27.31 3.51
N TRP A 412 -19.89 26.92 2.58
CA TRP A 412 -19.48 26.52 1.23
C TRP A 412 -18.64 27.61 0.55
N SER A 413 -19.11 28.86 0.53
CA SER A 413 -18.39 29.96 -0.12
C SER A 413 -17.02 30.22 0.52
N LYS A 414 -16.94 30.10 1.86
CA LYS A 414 -15.69 30.28 2.62
C LYS A 414 -14.69 29.16 2.36
N ARG A 415 -15.18 27.95 2.09
CA ARG A 415 -14.36 26.73 1.92
C ARG A 415 -14.09 26.37 0.47
N LEU A 416 -14.74 27.03 -0.49
CA LEU A 416 -14.62 26.76 -1.92
C LEU A 416 -13.15 26.72 -2.42
N PRO A 417 -12.20 27.56 -1.98
CA PRO A 417 -10.81 27.44 -2.40
C PRO A 417 -10.18 26.08 -2.05
N TYR A 418 -10.50 25.54 -0.86
CA TYR A 418 -10.01 24.23 -0.43
C TYR A 418 -10.69 23.12 -1.21
N ILE A 419 -12.00 23.21 -1.43
CA ILE A 419 -12.76 22.25 -2.24
C ILE A 419 -12.23 22.19 -3.67
N LYS A 420 -11.94 23.35 -4.30
CA LYS A 420 -11.36 23.40 -5.64
C LYS A 420 -9.96 22.79 -5.72
N ARG A 421 -9.15 22.97 -4.67
CA ARG A 421 -7.84 22.31 -4.59
C ARG A 421 -7.98 20.81 -4.44
N GLU A 422 -8.89 20.33 -3.60
CA GLU A 422 -9.17 18.90 -3.47
C GLU A 422 -9.75 18.31 -4.76
N LYS A 423 -10.63 19.02 -5.49
CA LYS A 423 -11.08 18.62 -6.84
C LYS A 423 -9.90 18.32 -7.78
N GLN A 424 -8.88 19.18 -7.81
CA GLN A 424 -7.69 18.93 -8.63
C GLN A 424 -6.94 17.68 -8.15
N ARG A 425 -6.78 17.47 -6.84
CA ARG A 425 -6.19 16.24 -6.30
C ARG A 425 -7.00 15.01 -6.66
N VAL A 426 -8.33 15.09 -6.62
CA VAL A 426 -9.21 13.96 -7.01
C VAL A 426 -9.01 13.61 -8.49
N LEU A 427 -8.98 14.61 -9.38
CA LEU A 427 -8.82 14.40 -10.81
C LEU A 427 -7.41 13.93 -11.21
N ASP A 428 -6.37 14.54 -10.64
CA ASP A 428 -4.98 14.41 -11.11
C ASP A 428 -4.15 13.42 -10.26
N TYR A 429 -4.60 13.07 -9.05
CA TYR A 429 -3.87 12.18 -8.15
C TYR A 429 -4.70 10.96 -7.71
N TYR A 430 -5.91 11.15 -7.17
CA TYR A 430 -6.66 10.02 -6.60
C TYR A 430 -7.36 9.15 -7.63
N ASN A 431 -7.80 9.74 -8.76
CA ASN A 431 -8.41 9.03 -9.89
C ASN A 431 -7.65 7.73 -10.23
N PHE A 432 -8.42 6.70 -10.63
CA PHE A 432 -7.93 5.40 -11.06
C PHE A 432 -6.71 5.49 -12.00
N PHE A 433 -6.76 6.34 -13.03
CA PHE A 433 -5.70 6.40 -14.04
C PHE A 433 -4.35 6.93 -13.51
N PRO A 434 -4.28 8.11 -12.83
CA PRO A 434 -3.06 8.51 -12.15
C PRO A 434 -2.55 7.49 -11.13
N THR A 435 -3.45 6.80 -10.42
CA THR A 435 -3.08 5.73 -9.48
C THR A 435 -2.39 4.57 -10.21
N LEU A 436 -3.01 4.09 -11.30
CA LEU A 436 -2.44 3.04 -12.15
C LEU A 436 -1.10 3.46 -12.76
N GLU A 437 -0.97 4.70 -13.22
CA GLU A 437 0.29 5.24 -13.74
C GLU A 437 1.39 5.27 -12.68
N ARG A 438 1.10 5.77 -11.48
CA ARG A 438 2.06 5.75 -10.38
C ARG A 438 2.48 4.32 -10.03
N THR A 439 1.54 3.39 -9.96
CA THR A 439 1.87 1.98 -9.67
C THR A 439 2.78 1.38 -10.74
N LEU A 440 2.43 1.52 -12.03
CA LEU A 440 3.22 0.89 -13.10
C LEU A 440 4.57 1.59 -13.33
N LYS A 441 4.61 2.92 -13.37
CA LYS A 441 5.81 3.69 -13.78
C LYS A 441 6.67 4.16 -12.61
N ASN A 442 6.09 4.49 -11.46
CA ASN A 442 6.86 5.10 -10.37
C ASN A 442 7.22 4.07 -9.30
N GLU A 443 6.24 3.25 -8.89
CA GLU A 443 6.42 2.20 -7.90
C GLU A 443 7.22 1.04 -8.53
N PHE A 444 6.65 0.34 -9.52
CA PHE A 444 7.32 -0.80 -10.14
C PHE A 444 8.27 -0.44 -11.29
N LYS A 445 8.35 0.83 -11.70
CA LYS A 445 9.29 1.33 -12.72
C LYS A 445 9.34 0.50 -14.00
N PHE A 446 8.17 0.09 -14.49
CA PHE A 446 8.08 -0.62 -15.75
C PHE A 446 8.42 0.28 -16.93
N THR A 447 9.11 -0.30 -17.90
CA THR A 447 9.24 0.22 -19.26
C THR A 447 8.26 -0.52 -20.18
N TYR A 448 8.03 0.01 -21.38
CA TYR A 448 7.10 -0.58 -22.33
C TYR A 448 7.46 -2.02 -22.71
N ASN A 449 6.44 -2.86 -22.87
CA ASN A 449 6.55 -4.29 -23.22
C ASN A 449 7.53 -5.07 -22.32
N PRO A 450 7.37 -5.05 -20.97
CA PRO A 450 8.30 -5.72 -20.08
C PRO A 450 8.24 -7.23 -20.29
N SER A 451 9.39 -7.89 -20.33
CA SER A 451 9.45 -9.36 -20.35
C SER A 451 8.93 -9.92 -19.02
N ASP A 452 8.58 -11.22 -18.98
CA ASP A 452 8.18 -11.86 -17.71
C ASP A 452 9.27 -11.79 -16.65
N LEU A 453 10.54 -11.83 -17.09
CA LEU A 453 11.68 -11.64 -16.20
C LEU A 453 11.73 -10.23 -15.62
N ASP A 454 11.48 -9.21 -16.44
CA ASP A 454 11.45 -7.82 -15.96
C ASP A 454 10.27 -7.58 -15.02
N VAL A 455 9.10 -8.18 -15.28
CA VAL A 455 7.95 -8.16 -14.36
C VAL A 455 8.30 -8.75 -13.01
N LYS A 456 8.87 -9.95 -12.98
CA LYS A 456 9.25 -10.61 -11.74
C LYS A 456 10.34 -9.83 -11.00
N TYR A 457 11.36 -9.34 -11.72
CA TYR A 457 12.44 -8.56 -11.11
C TYR A 457 11.91 -7.27 -10.48
N ASN A 458 11.15 -6.48 -11.24
CA ASN A 458 10.64 -5.19 -10.77
C ASN A 458 9.68 -5.35 -9.59
N LYS A 459 8.83 -6.38 -9.58
CA LYS A 459 7.93 -6.69 -8.46
C LYS A 459 8.68 -6.74 -7.12
N TYR A 460 9.82 -7.42 -7.07
CA TYR A 460 10.57 -7.65 -5.84
C TYR A 460 11.72 -6.66 -5.60
N PHE A 461 12.26 -6.06 -6.67
CA PHE A 461 13.52 -5.31 -6.64
C PHE A 461 13.45 -3.91 -7.28
N HIS A 462 12.27 -3.31 -7.45
CA HIS A 462 12.10 -2.00 -8.10
C HIS A 462 12.97 -0.87 -7.51
N GLN A 463 13.24 -0.88 -6.22
CA GLN A 463 14.11 0.06 -5.51
C GLN A 463 15.57 0.05 -6.00
N THR A 464 16.01 -1.05 -6.63
CA THR A 464 17.36 -1.20 -7.22
C THR A 464 17.47 -0.63 -8.63
N ILE A 465 16.36 -0.45 -9.33
CA ILE A 465 16.36 -0.02 -10.73
C ILE A 465 17.01 1.36 -10.85
N ASN A 466 17.96 1.46 -11.78
CA ASN A 466 18.83 2.63 -12.03
C ASN A 466 19.80 2.97 -10.87
N LYS A 467 20.06 2.02 -9.96
CA LYS A 467 21.07 2.15 -8.90
C LYS A 467 22.14 1.06 -9.06
N LYS A 468 23.39 1.39 -8.77
CA LYS A 468 24.45 0.38 -8.62
C LYS A 468 24.35 -0.23 -7.23
N ILE A 469 24.22 -1.55 -7.15
CA ILE A 469 24.17 -2.29 -5.89
C ILE A 469 25.50 -3.02 -5.70
N ASN A 470 26.18 -2.77 -4.60
CA ASN A 470 27.48 -3.37 -4.28
C ASN A 470 27.35 -4.50 -3.27
N ASN A 471 26.48 -4.35 -2.26
CA ASN A 471 26.29 -5.33 -1.19
C ASN A 471 24.79 -5.55 -0.91
N GLY A 472 24.29 -6.77 -1.10
CA GLY A 472 22.92 -7.16 -0.77
C GLY A 472 22.89 -8.22 0.33
N CYS A 473 21.96 -8.12 1.28
CA CYS A 473 21.69 -9.18 2.25
C CYS A 473 20.31 -9.79 1.99
N PHE A 474 20.18 -11.11 2.12
CA PHE A 474 18.92 -11.84 1.99
C PHE A 474 18.71 -12.69 3.24
N ILE A 475 17.58 -12.50 3.92
CA ILE A 475 17.20 -13.22 5.12
C ILE A 475 16.00 -14.09 4.77
N HIS A 476 16.19 -15.40 4.83
CA HIS A 476 15.12 -16.37 4.67
C HIS A 476 14.39 -16.58 5.99
N THR A 477 13.05 -16.53 5.99
CA THR A 477 12.23 -16.73 7.18
C THR A 477 10.94 -17.52 6.93
N TYR A 478 10.51 -18.25 7.96
CA TYR A 478 9.25 -19.00 8.01
C TYR A 478 8.29 -18.43 9.08
N ALA A 479 7.01 -18.76 8.97
CA ALA A 479 5.96 -18.35 9.93
C ALA A 479 6.22 -18.72 11.40
N ALA A 480 6.95 -19.79 11.67
CA ALA A 480 7.15 -20.30 13.03
C ALA A 480 8.28 -19.61 13.81
N GLU A 481 9.13 -18.81 13.15
CA GLU A 481 10.41 -18.33 13.72
C GLU A 481 10.51 -16.79 13.72
N ILE A 482 9.38 -16.11 13.95
CA ILE A 482 9.29 -14.64 13.98
C ILE A 482 10.28 -13.98 14.94
N ASN A 483 10.49 -14.60 16.10
CA ASN A 483 11.43 -14.10 17.10
C ASN A 483 12.87 -14.12 16.57
N LEU A 484 13.29 -15.19 15.89
CA LEU A 484 14.64 -15.30 15.33
C LEU A 484 14.85 -14.33 14.16
N LEU A 485 13.81 -14.05 13.37
CA LEU A 485 13.86 -13.00 12.35
C LEU A 485 14.09 -11.63 13.00
N LEU A 486 13.31 -11.27 14.04
CA LEU A 486 13.46 -10.00 14.75
C LEU A 486 14.85 -9.86 15.37
N GLU A 487 15.36 -10.92 16.00
CA GLU A 487 16.72 -10.98 16.54
C GLU A 487 17.79 -10.74 15.47
N THR A 488 17.61 -11.35 14.29
CA THR A 488 18.52 -11.20 13.16
C THR A 488 18.51 -9.77 12.64
N ILE A 489 17.33 -9.16 12.49
CA ILE A 489 17.18 -7.76 12.07
C ILE A 489 17.82 -6.81 13.09
N GLU A 490 17.55 -7.03 14.39
CA GLU A 490 18.12 -6.25 15.47
C GLU A 490 19.65 -6.30 15.43
N LYS A 491 20.24 -7.49 15.32
CA LYS A 491 21.71 -7.64 15.23
C LYS A 491 22.30 -6.93 14.03
N ILE A 492 21.60 -6.91 12.91
CA ILE A 492 22.03 -6.17 11.72
C ILE A 492 22.01 -4.66 11.99
N ILE A 493 20.99 -4.16 12.70
CA ILE A 493 20.82 -2.74 13.01
C ILE A 493 21.77 -2.28 14.13
N VAL A 494 21.82 -2.99 15.26
CA VAL A 494 22.57 -2.62 16.48
C VAL A 494 24.07 -2.66 16.25
N ASN A 495 24.58 -3.62 15.45
CA ASN A 495 26.01 -3.72 15.16
C ASN A 495 26.45 -2.81 13.99
N SER A 496 25.60 -1.90 13.50
CA SER A 496 25.85 -1.08 12.30
C SER A 496 26.15 -1.89 11.03
N LEU A 497 25.89 -3.20 11.00
CA LEU A 497 26.04 -4.04 9.80
C LEU A 497 25.10 -3.59 8.67
N ILE A 498 23.97 -2.97 9.02
CA ILE A 498 23.03 -2.39 8.06
C ILE A 498 23.68 -1.30 7.19
N ASP A 499 24.75 -0.66 7.67
CA ASP A 499 25.47 0.37 6.92
C ASP A 499 26.33 -0.23 5.79
N ASP A 500 26.75 -1.48 5.93
CA ASP A 500 27.54 -2.22 4.93
C ASP A 500 26.68 -2.72 3.75
N PHE A 501 25.36 -2.81 3.92
CA PHE A 501 24.44 -3.25 2.88
C PHE A 501 23.75 -2.06 2.19
N ASP A 502 23.56 -2.18 0.88
CA ASP A 502 22.68 -1.29 0.12
C ASP A 502 21.21 -1.63 0.38
N TYR A 503 20.89 -2.94 0.43
CA TYR A 503 19.56 -3.45 0.79
C TYR A 503 19.64 -4.77 1.57
N VAL A 504 18.68 -4.97 2.47
CA VAL A 504 18.44 -6.21 3.23
C VAL A 504 17.05 -6.75 2.91
N TYR A 505 16.99 -7.85 2.19
CA TYR A 505 15.76 -8.49 1.72
C TYR A 505 15.30 -9.57 2.69
N ILE A 506 14.12 -9.42 3.28
CA ILE A 506 13.49 -10.46 4.10
C ILE A 506 12.52 -11.24 3.22
N ILE A 507 12.85 -12.50 2.94
CA ILE A 507 12.02 -13.39 2.12
C ILE A 507 11.15 -14.22 3.05
N ASN A 508 9.89 -13.79 3.17
CA ASN A 508 8.88 -14.46 3.98
C ASN A 508 8.20 -15.60 3.19
N ILE A 509 8.21 -16.79 3.78
CA ILE A 509 7.51 -17.97 3.28
C ILE A 509 6.58 -18.53 4.37
N GLY A 510 5.30 -18.63 4.08
CA GLY A 510 4.31 -19.33 4.89
C GLY A 510 3.58 -18.49 5.95
N CYS A 511 3.97 -17.24 6.18
CA CYS A 511 3.37 -16.43 7.24
C CYS A 511 2.50 -15.30 6.68
N LYS A 512 1.21 -15.31 7.03
CA LYS A 512 0.22 -14.35 6.55
C LYS A 512 0.25 -12.99 7.28
N ASN A 513 0.81 -12.95 8.48
CA ASN A 513 0.66 -11.81 9.39
C ASN A 513 1.88 -10.86 9.45
N TYR A 514 2.97 -11.13 8.71
CA TYR A 514 4.16 -10.26 8.78
C TYR A 514 3.93 -8.85 8.27
N SER A 515 2.96 -8.63 7.38
CA SER A 515 2.80 -7.29 6.79
C SER A 515 2.46 -6.20 7.79
N LEU A 516 1.71 -6.55 8.85
CA LEU A 516 1.37 -5.62 9.94
C LEU A 516 2.59 -5.34 10.83
N MET A 517 3.52 -6.29 10.93
CA MET A 517 4.77 -6.13 11.68
C MET A 517 5.89 -5.49 10.86
N CYS A 518 5.72 -5.27 9.56
CA CYS A 518 6.80 -4.76 8.72
C CYS A 518 6.70 -3.29 8.42
N ASP A 519 5.50 -2.70 8.50
CA ASP A 519 5.31 -1.23 8.60
C ASP A 519 6.07 -0.59 9.79
N VAL A 520 6.65 -1.43 10.65
CA VAL A 520 7.24 -1.15 11.96
C VAL A 520 8.77 -0.95 11.96
N ILE A 521 9.53 -1.43 10.95
CA ILE A 521 11.03 -1.41 10.98
C ILE A 521 11.67 -0.83 9.69
N TRP A 522 11.03 0.11 9.01
CA TRP A 522 11.59 0.65 7.77
C TRP A 522 12.70 1.69 8.00
N GLN A 523 13.93 1.21 8.15
CA GLN A 523 15.06 1.90 7.52
C GLN A 523 14.92 1.74 5.99
N ASP A 524 15.32 2.74 5.19
CA ASP A 524 15.22 2.73 3.72
C ASP A 524 15.87 1.54 3.00
N LYS A 525 16.67 0.75 3.73
CA LYS A 525 17.45 -0.38 3.22
C LYS A 525 16.77 -1.74 3.41
N ILE A 526 15.85 -1.91 4.36
CA ILE A 526 15.22 -3.22 4.60
C ILE A 526 14.02 -3.38 3.66
N VAL A 527 13.83 -4.55 3.05
CA VAL A 527 12.77 -4.85 2.08
C VAL A 527 12.14 -6.21 2.38
N MET A 528 10.87 -6.22 2.79
CA MET A 528 10.12 -7.48 2.93
C MET A 528 9.53 -7.94 1.60
N ILE A 529 9.74 -9.21 1.28
CA ILE A 529 9.14 -9.93 0.17
C ILE A 529 8.29 -11.07 0.71
N ASN A 530 6.96 -10.93 0.61
CA ASN A 530 6.02 -12.03 0.85
C ASN A 530 6.00 -12.92 -0.40
N TYR A 531 6.82 -13.98 -0.42
CA TYR A 531 7.04 -14.75 -1.64
C TYR A 531 6.04 -15.88 -1.86
N SER A 532 5.55 -16.53 -0.80
CA SER A 532 4.56 -17.60 -0.91
C SER A 532 4.00 -17.96 0.47
N GLU A 533 2.76 -18.45 0.52
CA GLU A 533 2.20 -19.12 1.70
C GLU A 533 2.58 -20.61 1.79
N ASP A 534 3.19 -21.18 0.75
CA ASP A 534 3.57 -22.59 0.71
C ASP A 534 4.92 -22.84 1.39
N VAL A 535 4.86 -23.28 2.65
CA VAL A 535 6.05 -23.66 3.45
C VAL A 535 6.85 -24.80 2.83
N ALA A 536 6.28 -25.60 1.93
CA ALA A 536 6.99 -26.69 1.26
C ALA A 536 8.03 -26.20 0.24
N LEU A 537 7.96 -24.92 -0.16
CA LEU A 537 8.97 -24.32 -1.04
C LEU A 537 10.34 -24.19 -0.37
N THR A 538 10.37 -24.15 0.97
CA THR A 538 11.60 -24.06 1.75
C THR A 538 12.58 -22.96 1.27
N GLU A 539 13.89 -23.14 1.39
CA GLU A 539 14.90 -22.19 0.94
C GLU A 539 14.95 -22.01 -0.59
N ILE A 540 14.40 -22.94 -1.39
CA ILE A 540 14.41 -22.90 -2.87
C ILE A 540 13.85 -21.57 -3.38
N ALA A 541 12.71 -21.16 -2.83
CA ALA A 541 12.06 -19.91 -3.14
C ALA A 541 12.96 -18.68 -2.91
N SER A 542 13.82 -18.72 -1.88
CA SER A 542 14.77 -17.63 -1.62
C SER A 542 15.92 -17.63 -2.61
N PHE A 543 16.42 -18.80 -2.98
CA PHE A 543 17.47 -18.91 -4.00
C PHE A 543 16.99 -18.50 -5.39
N ASP A 544 15.72 -18.75 -5.73
CA ASP A 544 15.11 -18.25 -6.97
C ASP A 544 15.14 -16.72 -7.03
N LEU A 545 14.81 -16.05 -5.93
CA LEU A 545 14.86 -14.59 -5.83
C LEU A 545 16.28 -14.04 -5.87
N ILE A 546 17.23 -14.67 -5.17
CA ILE A 546 18.64 -14.28 -5.20
C ILE A 546 19.20 -14.44 -6.61
N HIS A 547 18.87 -15.54 -7.29
CA HIS A 547 19.30 -15.76 -8.67
C HIS A 547 18.75 -14.67 -9.60
N LEU A 548 17.45 -14.37 -9.50
CA LEU A 548 16.80 -13.29 -10.24
C LEU A 548 17.48 -11.94 -9.97
N PHE A 549 17.81 -11.65 -8.72
CA PHE A 549 18.54 -10.45 -8.33
C PHE A 549 19.92 -10.36 -8.98
N CYS A 550 20.71 -11.43 -8.90
CA CYS A 550 22.08 -11.48 -9.44
C CYS A 550 22.12 -11.41 -10.98
N GLN A 551 21.04 -11.75 -11.69
CA GLN A 551 20.96 -11.58 -13.15
C GLN A 551 21.01 -10.12 -13.60
N LYS A 552 20.64 -9.16 -12.75
CA LYS A 552 20.70 -7.72 -13.06
C LYS A 552 21.78 -6.98 -12.25
N ASN A 553 22.39 -7.63 -11.26
CA ASN A 553 23.40 -7.05 -10.37
C ASN A 553 24.63 -7.98 -10.26
N GLU A 554 25.32 -8.21 -11.38
CA GLU A 554 26.35 -9.25 -11.49
C GLU A 554 27.57 -9.03 -10.56
N ASP A 555 27.91 -7.77 -10.29
CA ASP A 555 29.05 -7.39 -9.43
C ASP A 555 28.69 -7.30 -7.94
N CYS A 556 27.44 -7.55 -7.56
CA CYS A 556 26.99 -7.40 -6.18
C CYS A 556 27.49 -8.57 -5.31
N LYS A 557 28.05 -8.24 -4.14
CA LYS A 557 28.34 -9.21 -3.08
C LYS A 557 27.05 -9.51 -2.32
N VAL A 558 26.72 -10.78 -2.20
CA VAL A 558 25.47 -11.20 -1.58
C VAL A 558 25.75 -11.94 -0.28
N MET A 559 25.12 -11.52 0.81
CA MET A 559 25.05 -12.27 2.06
C MET A 559 23.69 -12.96 2.16
N PHE A 560 23.69 -14.25 2.44
CA PHE A 560 22.46 -15.00 2.72
C PHE A 560 22.46 -15.50 4.17
N LEU A 561 21.39 -15.15 4.89
CA LEU A 561 21.12 -15.56 6.26
C LEU A 561 19.87 -16.45 6.28
N ASN A 562 19.96 -17.58 6.96
CA ASN A 562 18.84 -18.49 7.13
C ASN A 562 18.44 -18.56 8.61
N THR A 563 17.17 -18.27 8.91
CA THR A 563 16.61 -18.40 10.28
C THR A 563 16.10 -19.82 10.57
N ASN A 564 16.49 -20.82 9.79
CA ASN A 564 16.11 -22.21 10.00
C ASN A 564 17.10 -22.94 10.93
N LYS A 565 16.60 -23.56 12.00
CA LYS A 565 17.38 -24.36 12.96
C LYS A 565 17.90 -25.68 12.38
N TYR A 566 17.47 -26.12 11.19
CA TYR A 566 17.74 -27.47 10.67
C TYR A 566 18.89 -27.59 9.66
N CYS A 567 19.54 -26.51 9.23
CA CYS A 567 20.73 -26.63 8.38
C CYS A 567 21.99 -26.80 9.25
N ASP A 568 22.53 -28.02 9.30
CA ASP A 568 23.66 -28.38 10.16
C ASP A 568 25.02 -27.89 9.63
N ASN A 569 25.19 -27.60 8.33
CA ASN A 569 26.44 -27.04 7.77
C ASN A 569 26.24 -26.32 6.41
N ILE A 570 27.14 -25.36 6.08
CA ILE A 570 27.17 -24.60 4.80
C ILE A 570 27.36 -25.53 3.58
N ILE A 571 28.13 -26.61 3.74
CA ILE A 571 28.40 -27.60 2.68
C ILE A 571 27.13 -28.38 2.31
N ASP A 572 26.32 -28.75 3.31
CA ASP A 572 25.05 -29.43 3.07
C ASP A 572 24.07 -28.53 2.33
N MET A 573 24.13 -27.21 2.53
CA MET A 573 23.27 -26.26 1.84
C MET A 573 23.65 -26.10 0.36
N TYR A 574 24.94 -26.01 0.03
CA TYR A 574 25.40 -26.03 -1.37
C TYR A 574 25.04 -27.34 -2.09
N ASP A 575 25.28 -28.47 -1.43
CA ASP A 575 25.01 -29.79 -1.99
C ASP A 575 23.50 -30.04 -2.12
N THR A 576 22.69 -29.53 -1.18
CA THR A 576 21.23 -29.53 -1.26
C THR A 576 20.73 -28.63 -2.38
N CYS A 577 21.26 -27.43 -2.55
CA CYS A 577 20.91 -26.55 -3.68
C CYS A 577 21.24 -27.18 -5.03
N SER A 578 22.45 -27.74 -5.17
CA SER A 578 22.84 -28.44 -6.40
C SER A 578 21.92 -29.62 -6.68
N LYS A 579 21.63 -30.46 -5.68
CA LYS A 579 20.72 -31.61 -5.80
C LYS A 579 19.28 -31.22 -6.10
N LEU A 580 18.77 -30.14 -5.50
CA LEU A 580 17.40 -29.66 -5.73
C LEU A 580 17.25 -29.05 -7.13
N LEU A 581 18.25 -28.29 -7.60
CA LEU A 581 18.28 -27.77 -8.97
C LEU A 581 18.31 -28.90 -10.01
N CYS A 582 19.07 -29.98 -9.73
CA CYS A 582 19.05 -31.19 -10.56
C CYS A 582 17.69 -31.92 -10.51
N ALA A 583 17.08 -32.06 -9.32
CA ALA A 583 15.82 -32.78 -9.13
C ALA A 583 14.63 -32.12 -9.86
N HIS A 584 14.70 -30.81 -10.10
CA HIS A 584 13.68 -30.05 -10.85
C HIS A 584 14.00 -29.86 -12.36
N ASN A 585 14.97 -30.59 -12.92
CA ASN A 585 15.34 -30.58 -14.35
C ASN A 585 15.79 -29.19 -14.91
N PHE A 586 16.40 -28.32 -14.09
CA PHE A 586 16.95 -27.04 -14.55
C PHE A 586 18.33 -27.19 -15.22
N VAL A 587 18.41 -27.90 -16.34
CA VAL A 587 19.67 -28.12 -17.09
C VAL A 587 20.14 -26.82 -17.73
N GLY A 588 21.28 -26.28 -17.27
CA GLY A 588 21.86 -25.00 -17.71
C GLY A 588 21.96 -23.93 -16.61
N TYR A 589 21.14 -24.04 -15.55
CA TYR A 589 21.25 -23.22 -14.35
C TYR A 589 22.50 -23.57 -13.52
N GLU A 590 22.88 -24.85 -13.48
CA GLU A 590 24.06 -25.33 -12.73
C GLU A 590 25.34 -24.54 -13.05
N ASN A 591 25.72 -24.44 -14.32
CA ASN A 591 27.01 -23.84 -14.70
C ASN A 591 27.05 -22.31 -14.46
N ALA A 592 25.94 -21.61 -14.66
CA ALA A 592 25.87 -20.16 -14.45
C ALA A 592 25.71 -19.78 -12.97
N TRP A 593 25.04 -20.62 -12.18
CA TRP A 593 24.87 -20.42 -10.75
C TRP A 593 26.16 -20.74 -9.98
N LEU A 594 26.85 -21.83 -10.33
CA LEU A 594 28.14 -22.23 -9.74
C LEU A 594 29.22 -21.15 -9.93
N ALA A 595 29.28 -20.50 -11.10
CA ALA A 595 30.23 -19.41 -11.36
C ALA A 595 29.95 -18.12 -10.55
N ARG A 596 28.70 -17.92 -10.08
CA ARG A 596 28.28 -16.74 -9.30
C ARG A 596 28.38 -16.96 -7.79
N CYS A 597 28.63 -18.20 -7.35
CA CYS A 597 28.76 -18.55 -5.93
C CYS A 597 29.96 -17.89 -5.25
N ASP A 598 31.00 -17.53 -6.00
CA ASP A 598 32.20 -16.87 -5.45
C ASP A 598 31.91 -15.53 -4.75
N ASN A 599 30.84 -14.83 -5.18
CA ASN A 599 30.40 -13.56 -4.60
C ASN A 599 29.32 -13.71 -3.51
N ILE A 600 28.88 -14.94 -3.24
CA ILE A 600 27.80 -15.22 -2.28
C ILE A 600 28.41 -15.79 -1.00
N LYS A 601 28.28 -15.08 0.12
CA LYS A 601 28.61 -15.60 1.45
C LYS A 601 27.35 -16.11 2.13
N MET A 602 27.27 -17.42 2.35
CA MET A 602 26.17 -18.05 3.08
C MET A 602 26.56 -18.30 4.54
N ILE A 603 25.69 -17.94 5.48
CA ILE A 603 25.92 -18.13 6.92
C ILE A 603 24.67 -18.80 7.54
N GLY A 604 24.85 -19.99 8.12
CA GLY A 604 23.82 -20.66 8.92
C GLY A 604 23.92 -20.23 10.38
N LEU A 605 22.81 -19.85 11.02
CA LEU A 605 22.79 -19.31 12.39
C LEU A 605 23.01 -20.36 13.50
N LYS A 606 23.59 -21.52 13.20
CA LYS A 606 23.87 -22.60 14.17
C LYS A 606 25.22 -22.48 14.88
N ASP A 607 26.11 -21.60 14.41
CA ASP A 607 27.36 -21.29 15.08
C ASP A 607 27.11 -20.41 16.31
N ARG A 608 27.02 -21.05 17.48
CA ARG A 608 26.78 -20.48 18.82
C ARG A 608 27.80 -19.44 19.30
N ASN A 609 28.65 -18.88 18.42
CA ASN A 609 29.74 -17.97 18.78
C ASN A 609 29.69 -16.60 18.10
N ILE A 610 28.68 -16.28 17.28
CA ILE A 610 28.48 -14.89 16.79
C ILE A 610 27.38 -14.18 17.60
N PHE A 611 26.55 -14.93 18.32
CA PHE A 611 25.24 -14.46 18.73
C PHE A 611 24.76 -15.16 20.00
N THR A 612 25.31 -14.77 21.14
CA THR A 612 24.72 -15.08 22.45
C THR A 612 24.24 -13.78 23.08
N VAL A 613 22.94 -13.52 23.00
CA VAL A 613 22.23 -12.65 23.93
C VAL A 613 20.93 -13.36 24.27
N ASP A 614 20.81 -13.76 25.52
CA ASP A 614 19.56 -14.26 26.07
C ASP A 614 18.51 -13.12 26.08
N SER A 615 17.36 -13.37 25.44
CA SER A 615 16.07 -12.65 25.53
C SER A 615 15.76 -11.51 24.52
N ILE A 616 14.98 -11.85 23.49
CA ILE A 616 14.16 -10.94 22.66
C ILE A 616 12.94 -10.43 23.42
N GLY A 617 12.49 -11.18 24.44
CA GLY A 617 11.36 -10.80 25.28
C GLY A 617 11.51 -9.40 25.86
N SER A 618 12.71 -8.97 26.27
CA SER A 618 12.93 -7.67 26.90
C SER A 618 12.67 -6.46 26.01
N TYR A 619 12.72 -6.58 24.68
CA TYR A 619 12.54 -5.44 23.77
C TYR A 619 11.11 -5.24 23.28
N LEU A 620 10.31 -6.31 23.28
CA LEU A 620 8.87 -6.24 23.02
C LEU A 620 8.06 -6.13 24.32
N THR A 621 8.63 -6.59 25.44
CA THR A 621 8.05 -6.38 26.76
C THR A 621 8.41 -4.97 27.22
N TYR A 622 7.42 -4.28 27.76
CA TYR A 622 7.61 -2.98 28.36
C TYR A 622 8.62 -3.09 29.53
N ASP A 623 9.56 -2.13 29.63
CA ASP A 623 10.51 -2.08 30.74
C ASP A 623 9.75 -1.85 32.07
N GLU A 624 9.59 -2.91 32.86
CA GLU A 624 8.87 -2.89 34.15
C GLU A 624 9.49 -1.93 35.18
N LYS A 625 10.69 -1.37 34.92
CA LYS A 625 11.28 -0.31 35.75
C LYS A 625 10.87 1.10 35.35
N VAL A 626 10.15 1.25 34.24
CA VAL A 626 9.57 2.51 33.77
C VAL A 626 8.09 2.53 34.10
N ARG A 627 7.53 3.65 34.58
CA ARG A 627 6.07 3.84 34.63
C ARG A 627 5.67 5.04 33.79
N ILE A 628 4.59 4.92 33.00
CA ILE A 628 4.07 6.05 32.24
C ILE A 628 3.16 6.88 33.14
N LYS A 629 3.39 8.20 33.16
CA LYS A 629 2.57 9.17 33.86
C LYS A 629 1.98 10.15 32.85
N CYS A 630 0.72 9.96 32.49
CA CYS A 630 0.02 10.87 31.58
C CYS A 630 -0.66 11.97 32.40
N VAL A 631 -0.16 13.20 32.26
CA VAL A 631 -0.69 14.40 32.92
C VAL A 631 -1.94 14.85 32.17
N ASN A 632 -3.10 14.83 32.83
CA ASN A 632 -4.37 15.21 32.22
C ASN A 632 -5.20 16.06 33.19
N LEU A 633 -5.80 17.14 32.67
CA LEU A 633 -6.76 17.91 33.44
C LEU A 633 -8.09 17.15 33.54
N VAL A 634 -8.67 17.06 34.74
CA VAL A 634 -9.95 16.38 34.98
C VAL A 634 -11.07 16.89 34.06
N ARG A 635 -11.04 18.18 33.72
CA ARG A 635 -11.99 18.82 32.80
C ARG A 635 -11.78 18.51 31.31
N ARG A 636 -10.73 17.75 30.93
CA ARG A 636 -10.39 17.37 29.55
C ARG A 636 -10.53 15.84 29.32
N PRO A 637 -11.73 15.27 29.48
CA PRO A 637 -11.97 13.85 29.21
C PRO A 637 -11.81 13.51 27.71
N ASP A 638 -11.97 14.49 26.83
CA ASP A 638 -11.76 14.40 25.39
C ASP A 638 -10.30 14.04 25.06
N ARG A 639 -9.34 14.79 25.60
CA ARG A 639 -7.90 14.54 25.42
C ARG A 639 -7.46 13.23 26.05
N LYS A 640 -7.98 12.93 27.25
CA LYS A 640 -7.75 11.65 27.92
C LYS A 640 -8.15 10.48 27.02
N LYS A 641 -9.32 10.55 26.39
CA LYS A 641 -9.80 9.50 25.47
C LYS A 641 -8.86 9.33 24.27
N MET A 642 -8.40 10.42 23.67
CA MET A 642 -7.46 10.37 22.53
C MET A 642 -6.13 9.70 22.91
N VAL A 643 -5.56 10.04 24.07
CA VAL A 643 -4.32 9.40 24.53
C VAL A 643 -4.56 7.94 24.90
N MET A 644 -5.70 7.59 25.51
CA MET A 644 -6.05 6.20 25.80
C MET A 644 -6.12 5.35 24.53
N GLU A 645 -6.73 5.85 23.45
CA GLU A 645 -6.79 5.14 22.17
C GLU A 645 -5.40 4.88 21.59
N GLN A 646 -4.49 5.87 21.69
CA GLN A 646 -3.10 5.72 21.25
C GLN A 646 -2.31 4.73 22.11
N LEU A 647 -2.49 4.77 23.45
CA LEU A 647 -1.84 3.84 24.37
C LEU A 647 -2.36 2.41 24.21
N MET A 648 -3.66 2.23 23.93
CA MET A 648 -4.25 0.91 23.63
C MET A 648 -3.65 0.30 22.36
N ARG A 649 -3.43 1.11 21.32
CA ARG A 649 -2.80 0.66 20.08
C ARG A 649 -1.38 0.13 20.28
N GLU A 650 -0.68 0.60 21.31
CA GLU A 650 0.71 0.27 21.62
C GLU A 650 0.85 -0.67 22.85
N ASP A 651 -0.26 -1.25 23.34
CA ASP A 651 -0.31 -2.09 24.56
C ASP A 651 0.26 -1.43 25.83
N LEU A 652 0.20 -0.09 25.92
CA LEU A 652 0.77 0.70 27.02
C LEU A 652 -0.24 1.12 28.09
N LEU A 653 -1.54 0.86 27.88
CA LEU A 653 -2.57 1.39 28.76
C LEU A 653 -2.45 0.86 30.20
N GLU A 654 -2.13 -0.43 30.38
CA GLU A 654 -1.94 -1.05 31.70
C GLU A 654 -0.66 -0.55 32.41
N HIS A 655 0.30 -0.04 31.62
CA HIS A 655 1.55 0.54 32.10
C HIS A 655 1.45 2.05 32.39
N THR A 656 0.25 2.64 32.25
CA THR A 656 0.02 4.07 32.36
C THR A 656 -0.87 4.44 33.53
N ASP A 657 -0.42 5.42 34.32
CA ASP A 657 -1.26 6.13 35.28
C ASP A 657 -1.65 7.50 34.72
N PHE A 658 -2.96 7.76 34.66
CA PHE A 658 -3.47 9.10 34.38
C PHE A 658 -3.39 9.94 35.65
N PHE A 659 -2.41 10.85 35.67
CA PHE A 659 -2.18 11.78 36.76
C PHE A 659 -3.06 13.01 36.61
N GLU A 660 -3.87 13.32 37.62
CA GLU A 660 -4.70 14.52 37.64
C GLU A 660 -3.81 15.76 37.74
N ALA A 661 -3.74 16.50 36.62
CA ALA A 661 -2.99 17.73 36.53
C ALA A 661 -3.54 18.79 37.50
N VAL A 662 -2.64 19.62 38.02
CA VAL A 662 -3.01 20.78 38.83
C VAL A 662 -3.70 21.80 37.93
N ASP A 663 -5.01 21.92 38.11
CA ASP A 663 -5.81 22.89 37.39
C ASP A 663 -5.52 24.32 37.89
N GLY A 664 -4.80 25.09 37.07
CA GLY A 664 -4.50 26.49 37.33
C GLY A 664 -5.73 27.33 37.64
N GLN A 665 -6.89 27.03 37.03
CA GLN A 665 -8.13 27.80 37.24
C GLN A 665 -8.64 27.67 38.67
N ASN A 666 -8.42 26.51 39.29
CA ASN A 666 -8.86 26.17 40.65
C ASN A 666 -7.78 26.39 41.72
N LEU A 667 -6.61 26.94 41.35
CA LEU A 667 -5.55 27.25 42.31
C LEU A 667 -5.90 28.47 43.18
N GLU A 668 -5.56 28.35 44.46
CA GLU A 668 -5.57 29.46 45.42
C GLU A 668 -4.15 29.99 45.66
N ALA A 669 -4.02 31.30 45.82
CA ALA A 669 -2.73 31.96 45.99
C ALA A 669 -2.24 31.86 47.45
N THR A 670 -1.75 30.69 47.85
CA THR A 670 -1.10 30.49 49.17
C THR A 670 0.25 31.20 49.24
N ASP A 671 0.72 31.50 50.46
CA ASP A 671 2.03 32.14 50.65
C ASP A 671 3.18 31.27 50.12
N GLU A 672 3.06 29.95 50.26
CA GLU A 672 3.99 28.96 49.72
C GLU A 672 4.09 29.04 48.18
N ILE A 673 2.95 29.15 47.48
CA ILE A 673 2.93 29.29 46.02
C ILE A 673 3.51 30.66 45.62
N LYS A 674 3.16 31.73 46.33
CA LYS A 674 3.70 33.07 46.04
C LYS A 674 5.22 33.11 46.21
N GLU A 675 5.76 32.48 47.24
CA GLU A 675 7.20 32.40 47.49
C GLU A 675 7.90 31.56 46.42
N LEU A 676 7.35 30.38 46.11
CA LEU A 676 7.88 29.48 45.09
C LEU A 676 7.99 30.15 43.72
N PHE A 677 7.00 30.98 43.35
CA PHE A 677 6.93 31.66 42.06
C PHE A 677 7.28 33.16 42.12
N ALA A 678 7.87 33.65 43.21
CA ALA A 678 8.19 35.07 43.39
C ALA A 678 9.07 35.63 42.24
N GLY A 679 8.69 36.76 41.63
CA GLY A 679 9.53 37.37 40.57
C GLY A 679 9.63 36.57 39.27
N ASN A 680 8.63 35.74 38.96
CA ASN A 680 8.54 35.06 37.67
C ASN A 680 8.28 36.03 36.49
N ASP A 681 8.66 35.62 35.28
CA ASP A 681 8.52 36.42 34.04
C ASP A 681 7.20 36.20 33.28
N PHE A 682 6.45 35.17 33.64
CA PHE A 682 5.16 34.80 33.04
C PHE A 682 3.96 35.41 33.76
N LYS A 683 4.18 36.41 34.62
CA LYS A 683 3.16 37.20 35.34
C LYS A 683 2.19 36.33 36.15
N SER A 684 2.71 35.30 36.81
CA SER A 684 1.97 34.39 37.68
C SER A 684 0.74 33.76 37.01
N ARG A 685 0.80 33.55 35.70
CA ARG A 685 -0.29 32.95 34.93
C ARG A 685 -0.70 31.60 35.50
N LYS A 686 -1.99 31.46 35.77
CA LYS A 686 -2.60 30.29 36.41
C LYS A 686 -2.24 28.98 35.70
N GLY A 687 -2.39 28.93 34.38
CA GLY A 687 -2.06 27.74 33.58
C GLY A 687 -0.57 27.35 33.65
N VAL A 688 0.34 28.33 33.63
CA VAL A 688 1.79 28.09 33.72
C VAL A 688 2.16 27.56 35.11
N ILE A 689 1.58 28.13 36.17
CA ILE A 689 1.77 27.64 37.54
C ILE A 689 1.21 26.21 37.70
N GLY A 690 0.02 25.93 37.17
CA GLY A 690 -0.59 24.61 37.19
C GLY A 690 0.27 23.54 36.51
N CYS A 691 0.79 23.84 35.32
CA CYS A 691 1.74 22.98 34.62
C CYS A 691 2.99 22.69 35.48
N ALA A 692 3.66 23.75 35.98
CA ALA A 692 4.87 23.61 36.79
C ALA A 692 4.64 22.78 38.08
N LEU A 693 3.53 23.00 38.79
CA LEU A 693 3.18 22.24 39.99
C LEU A 693 2.87 20.77 39.69
N SER A 694 2.29 20.47 38.52
CA SER A 694 2.00 19.10 38.09
C SER A 694 3.28 18.29 37.91
N HIS A 695 4.27 18.83 37.18
CA HIS A 695 5.57 18.18 37.00
C HIS A 695 6.34 18.06 38.33
N CYS A 696 6.34 19.11 39.17
CA CYS A 696 6.96 19.03 40.50
C CYS A 696 6.38 17.91 41.37
N LYS A 697 5.06 17.68 41.32
CA LYS A 697 4.41 16.57 42.04
C LYS A 697 4.88 15.21 41.50
N LEU A 698 4.93 15.04 40.18
CA LEU A 698 5.43 13.80 39.56
C LEU A 698 6.90 13.52 39.89
N TRP A 699 7.76 14.54 39.89
CA TRP A 699 9.16 14.37 40.28
C TRP A 699 9.31 13.99 41.75
N ARG A 700 8.54 14.60 42.66
CA ARG A 700 8.52 14.19 44.08
C ARG A 700 8.04 12.74 44.21
N GLN A 701 6.99 12.37 43.47
CA GLN A 701 6.48 11.01 43.44
C GLN A 701 7.56 10.02 43.00
N LEU A 702 8.26 10.28 41.89
CA LEU A 702 9.34 9.43 41.40
C LEU A 702 10.49 9.29 42.41
N VAL A 703 10.87 10.38 43.06
CA VAL A 703 11.95 10.37 44.08
C VAL A 703 11.60 9.48 45.28
N SER A 704 10.32 9.39 45.63
CA SER A 704 9.80 8.53 46.70
C SER A 704 9.31 7.15 46.22
N ASP A 705 9.41 6.83 44.93
CA ASP A 705 8.87 5.59 44.37
C ASP A 705 9.87 4.43 44.56
N ASP A 706 9.52 3.43 45.36
CA ASP A 706 10.36 2.25 45.59
C ASP A 706 10.18 1.16 44.51
N THR A 707 9.16 1.27 43.65
CA THR A 707 8.81 0.26 42.64
C THR A 707 9.51 0.55 41.31
N TYR A 708 9.39 1.79 40.83
CA TYR A 708 9.88 2.22 39.53
C TYR A 708 11.11 3.12 39.67
N ASP A 709 12.04 3.01 38.72
CA ASP A 709 13.29 3.79 38.75
C ASP A 709 13.22 5.03 37.86
N ARG A 710 12.27 5.04 36.93
CA ARG A 710 12.12 6.05 35.90
C ARG A 710 10.64 6.29 35.62
N TYR A 711 10.28 7.53 35.32
CA TYR A 711 8.97 7.85 34.75
C TYR A 711 9.12 8.34 33.32
N LEU A 712 8.27 7.83 32.43
CA LEU A 712 7.97 8.46 31.15
C LEU A 712 6.79 9.40 31.38
N ILE A 713 7.03 10.71 31.35
CA ILE A 713 6.01 11.73 31.57
C ILE A 713 5.49 12.19 30.22
N LEU A 714 4.16 12.12 30.08
CA LEU A 714 3.40 12.47 28.89
C LEU A 714 2.37 13.56 29.23
N GLU A 715 2.18 14.55 28.38
CA GLU A 715 1.01 15.45 28.45
C GLU A 715 -0.18 14.86 27.67
N ASP A 716 -1.37 15.47 27.79
CA ASP A 716 -2.61 14.94 27.20
C ASP A 716 -2.90 15.40 25.76
N ASP A 717 -2.07 16.28 25.21
CA ASP A 717 -2.14 16.79 23.84
C ASP A 717 -0.97 16.32 22.98
N ILE A 718 -0.75 15.00 22.99
CA ILE A 718 0.31 14.35 22.25
C ILE A 718 -0.18 13.38 21.17
N GLU A 719 0.70 13.16 20.21
CA GLU A 719 0.68 12.01 19.32
C GLU A 719 1.92 11.15 19.54
N ILE A 720 1.70 9.86 19.81
CA ILE A 720 2.75 8.86 20.04
C ILE A 720 3.08 8.17 18.71
N ALA A 721 4.37 8.11 18.39
CA ALA A 721 4.85 7.41 17.21
C ALA A 721 4.47 5.92 17.25
N GLN A 722 4.16 5.35 16.09
CA GLN A 722 3.88 3.91 15.99
C GLN A 722 5.07 3.06 16.49
N ASN A 723 4.77 1.94 17.15
CA ASN A 723 5.72 0.98 17.73
C ASN A 723 6.61 1.63 18.79
N PHE A 724 6.00 2.46 19.62
CA PHE A 724 6.66 3.28 20.61
C PHE A 724 7.48 2.44 21.60
N VAL A 725 6.94 1.30 22.06
CA VAL A 725 7.60 0.40 23.01
C VAL A 725 8.95 -0.09 22.48
N LEU A 726 8.98 -0.58 21.23
CA LEU A 726 10.21 -1.02 20.58
C LEU A 726 11.23 0.11 20.49
N LYS A 727 10.79 1.29 20.02
CA LYS A 727 11.67 2.46 19.84
C LYS A 727 12.21 2.97 21.18
N MET A 728 11.38 2.98 22.22
CA MET A 728 11.77 3.34 23.58
C MET A 728 12.79 2.34 24.15
N ASN A 729 12.54 1.04 24.01
CA ASN A 729 13.45 0.00 24.50
C ASN A 729 14.81 0.05 23.77
N LEU A 730 14.81 0.35 22.45
CA LEU A 730 16.05 0.61 21.71
C LEU A 730 16.81 1.83 22.25
N VAL A 731 16.10 2.89 22.64
CA VAL A 731 16.72 4.07 23.25
C VAL A 731 17.32 3.73 24.62
N ILE A 732 16.58 3.01 25.46
CA ILE A 732 17.04 2.58 26.78
C ILE A 732 18.29 1.70 26.67
N GLU A 733 18.28 0.74 25.74
CA GLU A 733 19.40 -0.17 25.52
C GLU A 733 20.65 0.56 25.01
N LYS A 734 20.50 1.47 24.03
CA LYS A 734 21.61 2.32 23.55
C LYS A 734 22.20 3.19 24.67
N MET A 735 21.42 3.49 25.70
CA MET A 735 21.81 4.33 26.83
C MET A 735 22.18 3.53 28.08
N LYS A 736 22.23 2.19 28.04
CA LYS A 736 22.45 1.35 29.23
C LYS A 736 23.80 1.60 29.91
N ASP A 737 24.82 1.88 29.10
CA ASP A 737 26.21 2.13 29.55
C ASP A 737 26.53 3.64 29.61
N VAL A 738 25.53 4.50 29.37
CA VAL A 738 25.67 5.96 29.41
C VAL A 738 24.95 6.47 30.66
N GLU A 739 25.61 7.32 31.43
CA GLU A 739 24.94 7.96 32.57
C GLU A 739 24.09 9.15 32.06
N TRP A 740 22.79 9.15 32.36
CA TRP A 740 21.86 10.20 31.95
C TRP A 740 20.83 10.50 33.05
N ASP A 741 20.34 11.73 33.06
CA ASP A 741 19.32 12.21 34.00
C ASP A 741 17.94 12.31 33.33
N ILE A 742 17.92 12.77 32.08
CA ILE A 742 16.72 12.97 31.28
C ILE A 742 16.98 12.67 29.80
N ILE A 743 16.00 12.05 29.15
CA ILE A 743 15.96 11.83 27.70
C ILE A 743 14.65 12.43 27.17
N TYR A 744 14.75 13.35 26.22
CA TYR A 744 13.60 13.96 25.57
C TYR A 744 13.13 13.12 24.39
N PHE A 745 11.87 12.69 24.45
CA PHE A 745 11.19 11.92 23.40
C PHE A 745 10.34 12.84 22.50
N GLY A 746 9.95 14.01 23.01
CA GLY A 746 9.24 15.06 22.29
C GLY A 746 9.47 16.45 22.89
N TYR A 747 9.65 17.47 22.03
CA TYR A 747 9.78 18.88 22.38
C TYR A 747 9.57 19.76 21.12
N HIS A 748 9.30 21.05 21.25
CA HIS A 748 9.19 21.94 20.09
C HIS A 748 10.57 22.49 19.67
N ASP A 749 10.86 22.44 18.36
CA ASP A 749 12.11 22.91 17.74
C ASP A 749 11.81 23.76 16.49
N THR A 750 12.67 24.73 16.21
CA THR A 750 12.71 25.58 15.01
C THR A 750 12.90 24.83 13.68
N LYS A 751 13.47 23.63 13.69
CA LYS A 751 13.57 22.76 12.51
C LYS A 751 12.62 21.59 12.68
N GLN A 752 11.51 21.58 11.93
CA GLN A 752 10.80 20.32 11.69
C GLN A 752 11.73 19.42 10.86
N MET A 753 12.51 18.56 11.52
CA MET A 753 13.19 17.45 10.87
C MET A 753 12.15 16.38 10.53
N ASN A 754 11.39 16.64 9.46
CA ASN A 754 10.82 15.56 8.68
C ASN A 754 11.95 15.06 7.79
N GLU A 755 12.45 13.84 8.02
CA GLU A 755 12.86 12.86 6.98
C GLU A 755 13.77 11.73 7.50
N ASP A 756 14.42 11.86 8.66
CA ASP A 756 15.32 10.79 9.15
C ASP A 756 14.53 9.60 9.73
N ARG A 757 14.64 8.43 9.09
CA ARG A 757 13.99 7.17 9.52
C ARG A 757 14.79 6.38 10.58
N VAL A 758 15.95 6.88 11.00
CA VAL A 758 16.88 6.18 11.91
C VAL A 758 16.89 6.85 13.28
N ILE A 759 16.68 6.06 14.35
CA ILE A 759 16.77 6.55 15.74
C ILE A 759 18.23 6.85 16.11
N THR A 760 18.50 8.12 16.31
CA THR A 760 19.74 8.65 16.85
C THR A 760 19.51 9.29 18.21
N ILE A 761 20.50 9.19 19.09
CA ILE A 761 20.49 9.80 20.41
C ILE A 761 21.68 10.76 20.47
N LYS A 762 21.42 12.01 20.82
CA LYS A 762 22.44 13.06 20.91
C LYS A 762 22.30 13.78 22.24
N GLU A 763 23.38 14.40 22.71
CA GLU A 763 23.26 15.40 23.77
C GLU A 763 22.29 16.49 23.36
N TYR A 764 21.51 17.00 24.31
CA TYR A 764 20.46 17.98 24.03
C TYR A 764 21.04 19.31 23.54
N ASP A 765 20.55 19.83 22.40
CA ASP A 765 20.96 21.13 21.88
C ASP A 765 20.01 22.24 22.36
N THR A 766 20.47 23.05 23.30
CA THR A 766 19.69 24.17 23.87
C THR A 766 19.46 25.32 22.89
N ASN A 767 20.19 25.41 21.77
CA ASN A 767 20.10 26.56 20.86
C ASN A 767 18.92 26.48 19.88
N GLN A 768 18.30 25.30 19.73
CA GLN A 768 17.26 25.04 18.73
C GLN A 768 15.86 24.84 19.37
N ASN A 769 15.77 24.93 20.70
CA ASN A 769 14.54 24.74 21.47
C ASN A 769 13.55 25.92 21.34
N ILE A 770 12.27 25.61 21.14
CA ILE A 770 11.14 26.56 21.27
C ILE A 770 10.45 26.40 22.64
N GLY A 771 10.33 25.16 23.15
CA GLY A 771 9.73 24.85 24.45
C GLY A 771 9.03 23.49 24.46
N GLY A 772 8.25 23.23 25.52
CA GLY A 772 7.34 22.07 25.61
C GLY A 772 7.83 20.91 26.48
N THR A 773 6.96 20.42 27.36
CA THR A 773 7.21 19.35 28.35
C THR A 773 6.40 18.08 28.11
N PHE A 774 5.96 17.90 26.87
CA PHE A 774 4.91 16.92 26.54
C PHE A 774 5.37 15.46 26.43
N GLY A 775 6.68 15.18 26.36
CA GLY A 775 7.17 13.80 26.28
C GLY A 775 8.64 13.62 26.69
N TYR A 776 8.90 13.13 27.90
CA TYR A 776 10.29 12.87 28.35
C TYR A 776 10.40 11.74 29.37
N LEU A 777 11.54 11.05 29.34
CA LEU A 777 11.91 10.00 30.29
C LEU A 777 12.90 10.58 31.31
N VAL A 778 12.60 10.44 32.60
CA VAL A 778 13.41 11.01 33.70
C VAL A 778 13.78 9.97 34.75
N THR A 779 15.01 10.03 35.26
CA THR A 779 15.47 9.17 36.36
C THR A 779 15.23 9.82 37.73
N LYS A 780 15.29 9.02 38.80
CA LYS A 780 15.32 9.55 40.19
C LYS A 780 16.42 10.60 40.42
N ALA A 781 17.58 10.44 39.80
CA ALA A 781 18.69 11.39 39.90
C ALA A 781 18.34 12.73 39.23
N GLY A 782 17.78 12.68 38.02
CA GLY A 782 17.30 13.88 37.32
C GLY A 782 16.19 14.60 38.08
N ALA A 783 15.21 13.86 38.59
CA ALA A 783 14.12 14.42 39.39
C ALA A 783 14.63 15.12 40.68
N LYS A 784 15.62 14.54 41.37
CA LYS A 784 16.26 15.19 42.54
C LYS A 784 16.96 16.49 42.15
N LYS A 785 17.66 16.53 41.02
CA LYS A 785 18.34 17.74 40.52
C LYS A 785 17.33 18.86 40.27
N PHE A 786 16.21 18.56 39.59
CA PHE A 786 15.14 19.54 39.38
C PHE A 786 14.57 20.07 40.70
N LEU A 787 14.24 19.18 41.65
CA LEU A 787 13.64 19.58 42.92
C LEU A 787 14.59 20.38 43.81
N ASN A 788 15.88 20.02 43.86
CA ASN A 788 16.88 20.78 44.62
C ASN A 788 17.06 22.17 44.03
N PHE A 789 17.18 22.28 42.70
CA PHE A 789 17.29 23.57 42.02
C PHE A 789 16.08 24.47 42.31
N ILE A 790 14.87 23.90 42.25
CA ILE A 790 13.62 24.64 42.55
C ILE A 790 13.56 25.05 44.02
N SER A 791 14.02 24.22 44.95
CA SER A 791 14.07 24.57 46.37
C SER A 791 14.98 25.76 46.64
N ASP A 792 16.11 25.86 45.93
CA ASP A 792 17.10 26.91 46.15
C ASP A 792 16.76 28.21 45.40
N ASN A 793 16.08 28.13 44.25
CA ASN A 793 15.91 29.25 43.33
C ASN A 793 14.45 29.67 43.10
N GLY A 794 13.48 28.83 43.46
CA GLY A 794 12.10 28.95 43.01
C GLY A 794 11.94 28.69 41.51
N ILE A 795 10.75 29.00 40.99
CA ILE A 795 10.42 28.86 39.56
C ILE A 795 10.18 30.25 38.98
N ARG A 796 11.13 30.72 38.16
CA ARG A 796 11.12 32.08 37.58
C ARG A 796 10.70 32.13 36.11
N HIS A 797 10.80 31.01 35.41
CA HIS A 797 10.40 30.84 34.02
C HIS A 797 9.43 29.65 33.90
N GLY A 798 8.90 29.41 32.69
CA GLY A 798 8.20 28.16 32.39
C GLY A 798 8.99 26.93 32.82
N ILE A 799 8.28 25.87 33.22
CA ILE A 799 8.94 24.66 33.75
C ILE A 799 9.81 23.97 32.69
N ASP A 800 9.42 24.07 31.44
CA ASP A 800 10.17 23.64 30.27
C ASP A 800 11.50 24.41 30.13
N TYR A 801 11.47 25.73 30.24
CA TYR A 801 12.66 26.57 30.22
C TYR A 801 13.67 26.15 31.29
N LEU A 802 13.17 25.84 32.50
CA LEU A 802 14.01 25.37 33.59
C LEU A 802 14.73 24.08 33.24
N MET A 803 14.00 23.12 32.65
CA MET A 803 14.56 21.83 32.27
C MET A 803 15.63 21.97 31.18
N PHE A 804 15.40 22.81 30.18
CA PHE A 804 16.29 22.93 29.02
C PHE A 804 17.54 23.80 29.30
N HIS A 805 17.35 24.95 29.95
CA HIS A 805 18.37 25.99 29.96
C HIS A 805 19.24 26.01 31.23
N TYR A 806 18.74 25.54 32.38
CA TYR A 806 19.52 25.47 33.63
C TYR A 806 20.30 24.17 33.81
N HIS A 807 20.56 23.44 32.72
CA HIS A 807 21.24 22.15 32.76
C HIS A 807 22.68 22.25 33.32
N ARG A 808 23.38 23.37 33.12
CA ARG A 808 24.75 23.56 33.63
C ARG A 808 24.76 23.76 35.13
N GLU A 809 23.84 24.58 35.63
CA GLU A 809 23.64 24.89 37.04
C GLU A 809 23.23 23.64 37.82
N MET A 810 22.42 22.78 37.20
CA MET A 810 21.99 21.50 37.78
C MET A 810 23.00 20.35 37.58
N ASN A 811 24.05 20.55 36.77
CA ASN A 811 24.90 19.47 36.26
C ASN A 811 24.05 18.30 35.69
N LEU A 812 23.07 18.64 34.87
CA LEU A 812 22.07 17.76 34.29
C LEU A 812 22.58 17.14 32.99
N LYS A 813 22.63 15.81 32.93
CA LYS A 813 22.99 15.01 31.76
C LYS A 813 21.74 14.75 30.92
N GLN A 814 21.57 15.55 29.87
CA GLN A 814 20.35 15.56 29.06
C GLN A 814 20.62 15.15 27.61
N PHE A 815 19.73 14.30 27.07
CA PHE A 815 19.81 13.77 25.72
C PHE A 815 18.48 13.94 24.97
N GLN A 816 18.52 13.94 23.65
CA GLN A 816 17.33 13.94 22.77
C GLN A 816 17.33 12.73 21.85
N VAL A 817 16.12 12.24 21.56
CA VAL A 817 15.87 11.24 20.53
C VAL A 817 15.49 11.95 19.22
N MET A 818 16.11 11.54 18.11
CA MET A 818 15.79 12.04 16.78
C MET A 818 15.61 10.86 15.79
N PRO A 819 14.51 10.80 15.01
CA PRO A 819 13.35 11.71 15.07
C PRO A 819 12.63 11.61 16.43
N GLN A 820 11.88 12.66 16.78
CA GLN A 820 11.09 12.65 18.01
C GLN A 820 10.04 11.52 17.96
N LEU A 821 9.86 10.83 19.09
CA LEU A 821 8.93 9.71 19.22
C LEU A 821 7.56 10.14 19.74
N ILE A 822 7.47 11.36 20.24
CA ILE A 822 6.24 12.00 20.72
C ILE A 822 6.21 13.38 20.09
N VAL A 823 5.08 13.77 19.53
CA VAL A 823 4.88 15.10 18.96
C VAL A 823 3.65 15.77 19.57
N SER A 824 3.66 17.10 19.58
CA SER A 824 2.52 17.93 19.97
C SER A 824 2.46 19.13 19.04
N GLU A 825 1.27 19.71 18.85
CA GLU A 825 1.11 20.92 18.05
C GLU A 825 1.55 22.16 18.84
N TYR A 826 2.34 23.05 18.23
CA TYR A 826 2.71 24.32 18.86
C TYR A 826 1.92 25.51 18.29
N VAL A 827 1.65 26.51 19.14
CA VAL A 827 0.96 27.74 18.74
C VAL A 827 1.86 28.61 17.86
N ALA A 828 1.55 28.71 16.57
CA ALA A 828 2.15 29.65 15.64
C ALA A 828 1.19 30.83 15.38
N SER A 829 1.71 31.99 14.97
CA SER A 829 0.90 33.19 14.70
C SER A 829 -0.21 33.01 13.65
N SER A 830 -0.15 31.93 12.86
CA SER A 830 -1.08 31.60 11.78
C SER A 830 -1.97 30.37 12.05
N LYS A 831 -1.85 29.71 13.21
CA LYS A 831 -2.56 28.47 13.53
C LYS A 831 -3.17 28.53 14.93
N ALA A 832 -4.50 28.37 15.02
CA ALA A 832 -5.17 28.13 16.30
C ALA A 832 -4.91 26.67 16.70
N VAL A 833 -4.33 26.46 17.88
CA VAL A 833 -4.03 25.14 18.44
C VAL A 833 -4.80 25.02 19.75
N ASP A 834 -5.42 23.88 20.01
CA ASP A 834 -6.13 23.65 21.27
C ASP A 834 -5.12 23.70 22.45
N SER A 835 -5.21 24.73 23.30
CA SER A 835 -4.30 24.91 24.44
C SER A 835 -4.99 25.59 25.63
N ASP A 836 -4.92 24.93 26.80
CA ASP A 836 -5.39 25.46 28.08
C ASP A 836 -4.41 26.45 28.73
N ILE A 837 -3.17 26.54 28.22
CA ILE A 837 -2.15 27.46 28.74
C ILE A 837 -2.09 28.70 27.87
N GLN A 838 -1.88 28.56 26.56
CA GLN A 838 -1.40 29.65 25.70
C GLN A 838 -2.36 30.85 25.59
N TYR A 839 -3.67 30.61 25.66
CA TYR A 839 -4.69 31.67 25.54
C TYR A 839 -5.21 32.18 26.88
N ASP A 840 -4.88 31.52 27.99
CA ASP A 840 -5.26 31.99 29.33
C ASP A 840 -4.18 32.90 29.92
N ALA A 841 -4.49 34.20 29.96
CA ALA A 841 -3.64 35.23 30.54
C ALA A 841 -3.99 35.57 31.99
N SER A 842 -4.88 34.81 32.64
CA SER A 842 -5.30 35.07 34.02
C SER A 842 -4.14 34.88 35.01
N SER A 843 -3.92 35.89 35.87
CA SER A 843 -2.92 35.82 36.95
C SER A 843 -3.50 35.17 38.19
N LEU A 844 -2.68 34.43 38.93
CA LEU A 844 -3.01 33.88 40.23
C LEU A 844 -2.87 34.92 41.36
N PHE A 845 -1.89 35.83 41.27
CA PHE A 845 -1.64 36.89 42.26
C PHE A 845 -0.98 38.13 41.65
#